data_AF-A0A537V8A0-F1
#
_entry.id   AF-A0A537V8A0-F1
#
_cell.length_a   1.000
_cell.length_b   1.000
_cell.length_c   1.000
_cell.angle_alpha   90.00
_cell.angle_beta   90.00
_cell.angle_gamma   90.00
#
_symmetry.space_group_name_H-M   'P 1'
#
loop_
_entity.id
_entity.type
_entity.pdbx_description
1 polymer ?
#
loop_
_entity_poly.entity_id
_entity_poly.type
_entity_poly.pdbx_seq_one_letter_code
_entity_poly.pdbx_strand_id
1 'polypeptide(L)'
;MTVRPSSRGVGAVRHRTGVSSVAAVGDVRHGGTGGSRSSGGGYAPTSGPPAEEGVVQLAVLIVASLVALALAGASIRAALAERARRRSMVDLGPSLRRGDEDLDVAGAVARAAKDPDPIGPDLEEVLIAHTDYSSFRPTLAPWVQIKVFHLPWGNDYAVAANLRDLVHFRFEVWEAELMGKMDGSHTVGELVVGGIEERGFDPDGVSSLVSTLEEEGFFTATPVDAQKAVAEAIKPAAGPATAIGAFLRTLQVSWDGAERFVDAWYRGGMRLFFRPGGFIPATLIAAVGLVAFFDVERSGRFTLGVTTAAAESLVLLALALGLTFFHELGHALVLVHNGRRIKNAGFALYFGSPAFFVEATDGLMLDRWQRITQSLAGPFSELVLAGVASVIVWRFPTWGGSQLLYKFAVLNYLVIFLNLVPLLELDGYWLLSDLIQVPDLRPRSLEFTQHDLWHKVRGRERLTLQEFGLAVYGILGAVFTVFVLIGTAYFWRERFGGLLTSLWNGGLVGRTLLALLILFVGGPVIRGGIAGLRAIGRRGLSIFRRIRFRRETSWRVEAAELIDALPAFESLPEDLLSDLAGHVRLASVHPGQPIFRQGDRATAFFVIRRGTVRVETEHPDTGDVEVLNTLGRGEAFGELGLLGAAPRSATVRAEDEVELFTVDKGTFDRLLADEIRAPEFGHTLQSLAELRELSPFRHLQASELADVLAHGGWITAAPGQELIREGDIGDAFYAIGAGQVEVIHEGATIRSLGPGGYFGELALLRNAPRSATVIARTPVRAFRLDRNGFDHLLADAFRSGALRDAIDRTWEH
;
A
#
# COMPACT_ATOMS: atom_id res chain seq x y z
N MET A 1 -6.07 -58.41 27.15
CA MET A 1 -7.38 -57.90 27.60
C MET A 1 -7.97 -57.05 26.48
N THR A 2 -8.50 -57.67 25.41
CA THR A 2 -9.97 -57.81 25.14
C THR A 2 -10.72 -56.48 25.25
N VAL A 3 -10.94 -55.67 24.20
CA VAL A 3 -11.77 -55.79 22.97
C VAL A 3 -12.78 -54.59 22.98
N ARG A 4 -12.68 -53.69 21.99
CA ARG A 4 -13.77 -52.80 21.48
C ARG A 4 -14.85 -53.67 20.80
N PRO A 5 -16.12 -53.27 20.50
CA PRO A 5 -16.51 -51.95 19.95
C PRO A 5 -18.00 -51.45 20.13
N SER A 6 -18.25 -50.23 19.63
CA SER A 6 -19.42 -49.67 18.89
C SER A 6 -20.89 -50.12 19.11
N SER A 7 -21.85 -49.18 19.11
CA SER A 7 -22.64 -48.74 17.93
C SER A 7 -23.94 -47.96 18.31
N ARG A 8 -24.61 -47.40 17.28
CA ARG A 8 -25.64 -46.34 17.23
C ARG A 8 -27.09 -46.84 17.35
N GLY A 9 -28.05 -45.92 17.58
CA GLY A 9 -29.46 -46.02 17.10
C GLY A 9 -30.44 -45.17 17.93
N VAL A 10 -30.82 -43.94 17.52
CA VAL A 10 -32.05 -43.56 16.76
C VAL A 10 -33.38 -43.97 17.43
N GLY A 11 -34.26 -43.01 17.72
CA GLY A 11 -35.64 -43.29 18.14
C GLY A 11 -36.47 -42.04 18.47
N ALA A 12 -37.44 -41.71 17.62
CA ALA A 12 -38.27 -40.50 17.68
C ALA A 12 -39.63 -40.72 18.38
N VAL A 13 -40.30 -39.61 18.73
CA VAL A 13 -41.75 -39.35 18.52
C VAL A 13 -42.81 -39.67 19.62
N ARG A 14 -43.51 -38.56 20.01
CA ARG A 14 -44.94 -38.29 20.28
C ARG A 14 -45.72 -38.76 21.55
N HIS A 15 -46.44 -37.75 22.06
CA HIS A 15 -47.83 -37.67 22.58
C HIS A 15 -48.32 -38.55 23.74
N ARG A 16 -48.83 -37.86 24.78
CA ARG A 16 -50.10 -38.14 25.51
C ARG A 16 -50.71 -36.78 25.88
N THR A 17 -51.86 -36.33 25.36
CA THR A 17 -53.26 -36.65 25.70
C THR A 17 -53.60 -36.63 27.19
N GLY A 18 -54.55 -35.76 27.53
CA GLY A 18 -55.23 -35.69 28.83
C GLY A 18 -56.43 -34.75 28.70
N VAL A 19 -57.59 -35.32 28.38
CA VAL A 19 -58.93 -34.69 28.32
C VAL A 19 -59.62 -34.90 29.67
N SER A 20 -60.43 -33.93 30.12
CA SER A 20 -61.74 -34.08 30.83
C SER A 20 -62.28 -32.67 31.13
N SER A 21 -63.31 -32.13 30.45
CA SER A 21 -64.78 -32.30 30.65
C SER A 21 -65.27 -31.58 31.93
N VAL A 22 -66.34 -30.78 32.05
CA VAL A 22 -67.73 -30.76 31.53
C VAL A 22 -68.30 -29.34 31.88
N ALA A 23 -68.80 -28.56 30.91
CA ALA A 23 -70.20 -28.26 30.52
C ALA A 23 -71.06 -27.37 31.45
N ALA A 24 -71.71 -26.35 30.86
CA ALA A 24 -73.16 -26.11 30.91
C ALA A 24 -73.58 -25.04 29.89
N VAL A 25 -74.75 -25.26 29.28
CA VAL A 25 -75.36 -24.55 28.14
C VAL A 25 -76.62 -23.81 28.59
N GLY A 26 -76.99 -22.73 27.90
CA GLY A 26 -78.35 -22.18 27.78
C GLY A 26 -78.34 -20.92 26.89
N ASP A 27 -78.76 -20.98 25.62
CA ASP A 27 -80.13 -20.72 25.07
C ASP A 27 -80.68 -19.29 25.39
N VAL A 28 -81.35 -18.50 24.54
CA VAL A 28 -81.72 -18.45 23.11
C VAL A 28 -82.50 -17.12 22.89
N ARG A 29 -82.67 -16.68 21.62
CA ARG A 29 -83.73 -15.81 21.01
C ARG A 29 -83.57 -14.27 20.83
N HIS A 30 -83.45 -13.94 19.54
CA HIS A 30 -84.24 -13.02 18.68
C HIS A 30 -84.71 -11.62 19.12
N GLY A 31 -84.40 -10.64 18.25
CA GLY A 31 -85.23 -9.47 17.95
C GLY A 31 -84.59 -8.61 16.86
N GLY A 32 -85.22 -8.50 15.68
CA GLY A 32 -84.78 -7.64 14.58
C GLY A 32 -85.89 -6.68 14.14
N THR A 33 -85.51 -5.45 13.80
CA THR A 33 -86.15 -4.39 12.97
C THR A 33 -85.22 -3.18 13.10
N GLY A 34 -84.76 -2.39 12.13
CA GLY A 34 -85.15 -2.02 10.78
C GLY A 34 -84.81 -0.52 10.63
N GLY A 35 -84.23 -0.06 9.52
CA GLY A 35 -84.25 1.37 9.15
C GLY A 35 -82.92 2.14 8.96
N SER A 36 -82.41 2.08 7.73
CA SER A 36 -81.84 3.16 6.89
C SER A 36 -80.88 4.27 7.41
N ARG A 37 -79.73 4.34 6.70
CA ARG A 37 -79.01 5.54 6.18
C ARG A 37 -78.36 6.51 7.17
N SER A 38 -77.03 6.51 7.22
CA SER A 38 -76.20 7.48 6.46
C SER A 38 -74.71 7.24 6.72
N SER A 39 -73.94 7.24 5.64
CA SER A 39 -72.49 7.10 5.55
C SER A 39 -71.72 8.21 6.28
N GLY A 40 -70.82 7.81 7.19
CA GLY A 40 -69.77 8.65 7.77
C GLY A 40 -68.70 7.74 8.35
N GLY A 41 -67.77 7.30 7.50
CA GLY A 41 -66.67 6.43 7.91
C GLY A 41 -65.70 7.18 8.83
N GLY A 42 -65.83 6.95 10.14
CA GLY A 42 -64.82 7.31 11.12
C GLY A 42 -63.64 6.35 11.01
N TYR A 43 -62.50 6.85 10.56
CA TYR A 43 -61.22 6.17 10.75
C TYR A 43 -60.84 6.25 12.23
N ALA A 44 -60.73 5.10 12.88
CA ALA A 44 -60.06 4.96 14.16
C ALA A 44 -58.58 5.35 14.00
N PRO A 45 -57.96 6.07 14.96
CA PRO A 45 -56.54 6.31 14.91
C PRO A 45 -55.82 5.00 15.18
N THR A 46 -55.12 4.48 14.18
CA THR A 46 -54.13 3.41 14.36
C THR A 46 -53.02 3.96 15.26
N SER A 47 -52.88 3.33 16.43
CA SER A 47 -51.73 3.48 17.33
C SER A 47 -50.43 3.32 16.54
N GLY A 48 -49.69 4.42 16.37
CA GLY A 48 -48.30 4.38 15.93
C GLY A 48 -47.42 3.64 16.94
N PRO A 49 -46.20 3.24 16.55
CA PRO A 49 -45.30 2.52 17.45
C PRO A 49 -45.01 3.34 18.71
N PRO A 50 -44.83 2.68 19.88
CA PRO A 50 -44.74 3.37 21.16
C PRO A 50 -43.45 4.21 21.23
N ALA A 51 -43.49 5.25 22.08
CA ALA A 51 -42.44 6.21 22.37
C ALA A 51 -41.12 5.63 22.93
N GLU A 52 -40.84 4.34 22.74
CA GLU A 52 -39.67 3.63 23.27
C GLU A 52 -38.40 3.88 22.43
N GLU A 53 -38.52 4.11 21.11
CA GLU A 53 -37.36 4.42 20.25
C GLU A 53 -36.73 5.79 20.55
N GLY A 54 -37.56 6.77 20.94
CA GLY A 54 -37.10 8.10 21.36
C GLY A 54 -36.38 8.08 22.69
N VAL A 55 -36.78 7.21 23.64
CA VAL A 55 -36.17 7.10 24.98
C VAL A 55 -34.77 6.50 24.91
N VAL A 56 -34.50 5.59 23.97
CA VAL A 56 -33.16 5.01 23.76
C VAL A 56 -32.20 6.04 23.13
N GLN A 57 -32.66 6.81 22.13
CA GLN A 57 -31.87 7.91 21.54
C GLN A 57 -31.61 9.03 22.55
N LEU A 58 -32.60 9.34 23.39
CA LEU A 58 -32.53 10.30 24.49
C LEU A 58 -31.55 9.86 25.59
N ALA A 59 -31.56 8.58 25.97
CA ALA A 59 -30.62 8.04 26.94
C ALA A 59 -29.17 8.06 26.41
N VAL A 60 -28.97 7.77 25.12
CA VAL A 60 -27.65 7.84 24.47
C VAL A 60 -27.14 9.28 24.39
N LEU A 61 -28.00 10.24 24.05
CA LEU A 61 -27.67 11.68 24.04
C LEU A 61 -27.33 12.21 25.44
N ILE A 62 -28.14 11.86 26.45
CA ILE A 62 -27.91 12.28 27.84
C ILE A 62 -26.61 11.66 28.38
N VAL A 63 -26.34 10.39 28.11
CA VAL A 63 -25.09 9.73 28.51
C VAL A 63 -23.89 10.33 27.77
N ALA A 64 -24.00 10.60 26.47
CA ALA A 64 -22.94 11.23 25.70
C ALA A 64 -22.64 12.67 26.17
N SER A 65 -23.68 13.47 26.46
CA SER A 65 -23.52 14.83 27.00
C SER A 65 -22.97 14.83 28.43
N LEU A 66 -23.39 13.89 29.30
CA LEU A 66 -22.84 13.75 30.66
C LEU A 66 -21.40 13.24 30.64
N VAL A 67 -21.04 12.35 29.73
CA VAL A 67 -19.66 11.89 29.52
C VAL A 67 -18.79 13.03 28.96
N ALA A 68 -19.29 13.80 28.00
CA ALA A 68 -18.58 14.99 27.49
C ALA A 68 -18.37 16.05 28.59
N LEU A 69 -19.38 16.30 29.44
CA LEU A 69 -19.28 17.22 30.58
C LEU A 69 -18.31 16.71 31.66
N ALA A 70 -18.31 15.39 31.92
CA ALA A 70 -17.40 14.75 32.87
C ALA A 70 -15.95 14.74 32.36
N LEU A 71 -15.73 14.50 31.07
CA LEU A 71 -14.43 14.58 30.40
C LEU A 71 -13.91 16.03 30.35
N ALA A 72 -14.78 17.01 30.13
CA ALA A 72 -14.45 18.44 30.24
C ALA A 72 -14.10 18.85 31.70
N GLY A 73 -14.78 18.28 32.70
CA GLY A 73 -14.46 18.51 34.11
C GLY A 73 -13.17 17.81 34.58
N ALA A 74 -12.81 16.69 33.95
CA ALA A 74 -11.56 15.97 34.20
C ALA A 74 -10.37 16.64 33.49
N SER A 75 -10.57 17.16 32.27
CA SER A 75 -9.57 17.88 31.50
C SER A 75 -9.16 19.20 32.16
N ILE A 76 -10.12 19.93 32.77
CA ILE A 76 -9.85 21.15 33.53
C ILE A 76 -9.05 20.83 34.80
N ARG A 77 -9.39 19.77 35.53
CA ARG A 77 -8.64 19.35 36.74
C ARG A 77 -7.22 18.90 36.40
N ALA A 78 -7.05 18.20 35.29
CA ALA A 78 -5.74 17.79 34.80
C ALA A 78 -4.92 18.96 34.23
N ALA A 79 -5.54 19.93 33.55
CA ALA A 79 -4.89 21.15 33.07
C ALA A 79 -4.42 22.05 34.23
N LEU A 80 -5.19 22.10 35.32
CA LEU A 80 -4.80 22.80 36.56
C LEU A 80 -3.65 22.06 37.29
N ALA A 81 -3.65 20.72 37.28
CA ALA A 81 -2.57 19.92 37.85
C ALA A 81 -1.27 19.94 37.01
N GLU A 82 -1.37 20.04 35.69
CA GLU A 82 -0.23 20.19 34.75
C GLU A 82 0.46 21.55 34.90
N ARG A 83 -0.32 22.60 35.25
CA ARG A 83 0.21 23.93 35.54
C ARG A 83 1.20 23.92 36.71
N ALA A 84 1.09 22.96 37.63
CA ALA A 84 2.03 22.73 38.72
C ALA A 84 3.27 21.93 38.29
N ARG A 85 3.25 21.24 37.14
CA ARG A 85 4.36 20.44 36.58
C ARG A 85 5.18 21.15 35.51
N ARG A 86 4.83 22.40 35.12
CA ARG A 86 5.54 23.26 34.15
C ARG A 86 6.96 23.70 34.60
N ARG A 87 7.80 22.78 35.06
CA ARG A 87 9.23 22.99 35.35
C ARG A 87 10.17 22.13 34.50
N SER A 88 9.67 21.35 33.54
CA SER A 88 10.49 20.49 32.67
C SER A 88 10.21 20.70 31.18
N MET A 89 10.04 21.95 30.75
CA MET A 89 9.97 22.30 29.33
C MET A 89 11.35 22.75 28.89
N VAL A 90 11.99 21.98 28.00
CA VAL A 90 13.18 22.45 27.29
C VAL A 90 12.67 23.20 26.06
N ASP A 91 12.67 24.52 26.16
CA ASP A 91 12.39 25.44 25.04
C ASP A 91 13.74 25.70 24.36
N LEU A 92 13.93 25.16 23.16
CA LEU A 92 15.20 25.31 22.41
C LEU A 92 15.17 26.53 21.46
N GLY A 93 14.21 27.44 21.59
CA GLY A 93 14.11 28.65 20.76
C GLY A 93 14.49 29.94 21.48
N PRO A 94 15.23 30.87 20.86
CA PRO A 94 15.41 32.21 21.40
C PRO A 94 14.07 32.96 21.42
N SER A 95 13.78 33.61 22.54
CA SER A 95 12.59 34.44 22.73
C SER A 95 12.50 35.56 21.68
N LEU A 96 11.46 35.52 20.85
CA LEU A 96 11.19 36.53 19.81
C LEU A 96 11.01 37.93 20.41
N ARG A 97 11.91 38.86 20.05
CA ARG A 97 11.64 40.30 20.04
C ARG A 97 11.57 40.77 18.59
N ARG A 98 10.51 41.53 18.28
CA ARG A 98 10.32 42.23 16.99
C ARG A 98 11.54 43.10 16.66
N GLY A 99 12.10 42.89 15.48
CA GLY A 99 12.89 43.87 14.74
C GLY A 99 12.34 43.94 13.32
N ASP A 100 11.67 45.04 13.00
CA ASP A 100 11.39 45.46 11.62
C ASP A 100 12.72 45.88 10.99
N GLU A 101 13.19 45.15 9.97
CA GLU A 101 14.03 45.70 8.90
C GLU A 101 13.72 44.92 7.61
N ASP A 102 12.61 45.28 6.95
CA ASP A 102 12.36 44.90 5.56
C ASP A 102 13.42 45.57 4.68
N LEU A 103 14.43 44.80 4.25
CA LEU A 103 15.29 45.18 3.13
C LEU A 103 14.40 45.25 1.87
N ASP A 104 14.31 46.44 1.26
CA ASP A 104 13.61 46.69 0.00
C ASP A 104 14.34 46.05 -1.20
N VAL A 105 14.30 44.71 -1.24
CA VAL A 105 14.84 43.88 -2.31
C VAL A 105 14.03 44.08 -3.59
N ALA A 106 12.72 44.36 -3.47
CA ALA A 106 11.86 44.65 -4.61
C ALA A 106 12.32 45.91 -5.38
N GLY A 107 12.69 46.98 -4.67
CA GLY A 107 13.26 48.19 -5.24
C GLY A 107 14.69 48.01 -5.78
N ALA A 108 15.47 47.06 -5.27
CA ALA A 108 16.78 46.71 -5.79
C ALA A 108 16.70 45.92 -7.12
N VAL A 109 15.80 44.95 -7.20
CA VAL A 109 15.55 44.15 -8.43
C VAL A 109 14.96 45.01 -9.55
N ALA A 110 14.06 45.95 -9.22
CA ALA A 110 13.52 46.90 -10.19
C ALA A 110 14.56 47.90 -10.74
N ARG A 111 15.65 48.13 -10.01
CA ARG A 111 16.80 48.95 -10.45
C ARG A 111 17.76 48.13 -11.31
N ALA A 112 18.02 46.86 -10.97
CA ALA A 112 18.86 45.96 -11.75
C ALA A 112 18.23 45.60 -13.12
N ALA A 113 16.91 45.45 -13.19
CA ALA A 113 16.19 45.19 -14.44
C ALA A 113 16.21 46.36 -15.45
N LYS A 114 16.75 47.53 -15.06
CA LYS A 114 16.83 48.74 -15.89
C LYS A 114 18.20 48.97 -16.53
N ASP A 115 19.24 48.22 -16.15
CA ASP A 115 20.60 48.43 -16.67
C ASP A 115 21.10 47.19 -17.44
N PRO A 116 21.36 47.30 -18.75
CA PRO A 116 21.72 46.17 -19.60
C PRO A 116 23.24 46.09 -19.76
N ASP A 117 23.97 45.73 -18.70
CA ASP A 117 25.38 45.32 -18.85
C ASP A 117 25.52 43.81 -18.63
N PRO A 118 26.48 43.15 -19.32
CA PRO A 118 26.53 41.71 -19.43
C PRO A 118 26.99 41.06 -18.12
N ILE A 119 26.21 40.10 -17.65
CA ILE A 119 26.47 39.27 -16.47
C ILE A 119 27.83 38.58 -16.64
N GLY A 120 28.76 38.86 -15.73
CA GLY A 120 30.11 38.30 -15.70
C GLY A 120 30.16 36.84 -15.23
N PRO A 121 31.38 36.26 -15.10
CA PRO A 121 31.63 34.82 -14.85
C PRO A 121 31.05 34.23 -13.55
N ASP A 122 30.44 35.05 -12.69
CA ASP A 122 29.85 34.65 -11.40
C ASP A 122 28.64 33.72 -11.52
N LEU A 123 27.96 33.67 -12.67
CA LEU A 123 26.74 32.87 -12.80
C LEU A 123 27.03 31.35 -12.75
N GLU A 124 28.18 30.92 -13.26
CA GLU A 124 28.59 29.51 -13.31
C GLU A 124 29.06 29.01 -11.93
N GLU A 125 29.78 29.85 -11.17
CA GLU A 125 30.12 29.56 -9.76
C GLU A 125 28.87 29.56 -8.86
N VAL A 126 27.92 30.47 -9.08
CA VAL A 126 26.64 30.49 -8.37
C VAL A 126 25.80 29.24 -8.69
N LEU A 127 25.80 28.77 -9.93
CA LEU A 127 25.08 27.55 -10.34
C LEU A 127 25.72 26.27 -9.77
N ILE A 128 27.05 26.17 -9.76
CA ILE A 128 27.78 25.02 -9.19
C ILE A 128 27.57 24.95 -7.67
N ALA A 129 27.59 26.10 -6.98
CA ALA A 129 27.31 26.18 -5.54
C ALA A 129 25.88 25.76 -5.15
N HIS A 130 24.91 25.86 -6.08
CA HIS A 130 23.54 25.39 -5.88
C HIS A 130 23.31 23.93 -6.32
N THR A 131 24.33 23.23 -6.83
CA THR A 131 24.20 21.85 -7.31
C THR A 131 24.86 20.82 -6.38
N ASP A 132 25.87 21.22 -5.59
CA ASP A 132 26.51 20.34 -4.59
C ASP A 132 25.87 20.47 -3.20
N TYR A 133 24.72 19.79 -3.05
CA TYR A 133 23.95 19.74 -1.81
C TYR A 133 24.77 19.25 -0.61
N SER A 134 25.84 18.48 -0.82
CA SER A 134 26.67 17.92 0.25
C SER A 134 27.48 18.99 1.00
N SER A 135 27.78 20.10 0.33
CA SER A 135 28.56 21.24 0.87
C SER A 135 27.69 22.30 1.56
N PHE A 136 26.37 22.25 1.37
CA PHE A 136 25.41 23.20 1.93
C PHE A 136 25.44 23.16 3.47
N ARG A 137 25.38 24.34 4.10
CA ARG A 137 25.39 24.51 5.56
C ARG A 137 24.01 25.01 6.01
N PRO A 138 23.04 24.11 6.26
CA PRO A 138 21.68 24.52 6.63
C PRO A 138 21.71 25.29 7.96
N THR A 139 21.06 26.45 7.97
CA THR A 139 20.91 27.30 9.17
C THR A 139 19.42 27.61 9.35
N LEU A 140 18.82 27.07 10.41
CA LEU A 140 17.41 27.28 10.70
C LEU A 140 17.09 28.77 10.88
N ALA A 141 15.98 29.21 10.28
CA ALA A 141 15.54 30.58 10.41
C ALA A 141 15.06 30.92 11.83
N PRO A 142 15.24 32.17 12.30
CA PRO A 142 14.87 32.56 13.67
C PRO A 142 13.35 32.53 13.95
N TRP A 143 12.52 32.43 12.91
CA TRP A 143 11.07 32.25 13.01
C TRP A 143 10.62 30.78 13.01
N VAL A 144 11.55 29.82 12.97
CA VAL A 144 11.22 28.40 13.08
C VAL A 144 11.04 28.01 14.55
N GLN A 145 9.94 27.35 14.86
CA GLN A 145 9.69 26.76 16.18
C GLN A 145 9.58 25.25 16.05
N ILE A 146 10.35 24.51 16.84
CA ILE A 146 10.29 23.04 16.89
C ILE A 146 9.72 22.61 18.24
N LYS A 147 8.81 21.64 18.21
CA LYS A 147 8.21 21.07 19.42
C LYS A 147 8.15 19.56 19.34
N VAL A 148 8.71 18.89 20.34
CA VAL A 148 8.68 17.43 20.50
C VAL A 148 7.50 17.04 21.40
N PHE A 149 6.76 16.01 21.00
CA PHE A 149 5.61 15.45 21.71
C PHE A 149 5.94 14.04 22.18
N HIS A 150 6.08 13.90 23.50
CA HIS A 150 6.24 12.60 24.15
C HIS A 150 4.89 11.98 24.46
N LEU A 151 4.66 10.78 23.93
CA LEU A 151 3.40 10.06 24.02
C LEU A 151 3.55 8.83 24.94
N PRO A 152 2.51 8.47 25.72
CA PRO A 152 2.57 7.32 26.64
C PRO A 152 2.85 5.98 25.95
N TRP A 153 2.62 5.90 24.64
CA TRP A 153 2.70 4.70 23.83
C TRP A 153 4.04 4.53 23.09
N GLY A 154 5.04 5.38 23.36
CA GLY A 154 6.38 5.30 22.77
C GLY A 154 6.46 5.65 21.28
N ASN A 155 5.44 6.31 20.73
CA ASN A 155 5.39 6.76 19.32
C ASN A 155 5.61 8.28 19.25
N ASP A 156 6.64 8.76 19.92
CA ASP A 156 6.93 10.20 20.02
C ASP A 156 7.11 10.81 18.62
N TYR A 157 6.71 12.06 18.47
CA TYR A 157 6.84 12.78 17.21
C TYR A 157 7.22 14.24 17.47
N ALA A 158 7.75 14.90 16.45
CA ALA A 158 8.06 16.31 16.49
C ALA A 158 7.26 17.08 15.45
N VAL A 159 7.09 18.38 15.66
CA VAL A 159 6.52 19.27 14.67
C VAL A 159 7.40 20.51 14.59
N ALA A 160 7.76 20.93 13.37
CA ALA A 160 8.36 22.23 13.12
C ALA A 160 7.31 23.17 12.50
N ALA A 161 7.30 24.42 12.96
CA ALA A 161 6.46 25.49 12.45
C ALA A 161 7.33 26.59 11.85
N ASN A 162 7.09 26.92 10.59
CA ASN A 162 7.51 28.19 10.01
C ASN A 162 6.47 29.25 10.42
N LEU A 163 6.82 30.08 11.42
CA LEU A 163 5.93 31.12 11.94
C LEU A 163 5.75 32.31 11.00
N ARG A 164 6.51 32.43 9.90
CA ARG A 164 6.27 33.46 8.89
C ARG A 164 5.06 33.08 8.03
N ASP A 165 5.13 31.89 7.43
CA ASP A 165 4.17 31.45 6.42
C ASP A 165 3.06 30.54 6.98
N LEU A 166 3.12 30.21 8.28
CA LEU A 166 2.22 29.27 8.97
C LEU A 166 2.18 27.91 8.28
N VAL A 167 3.36 27.45 7.87
CA VAL A 167 3.60 26.09 7.37
C VAL A 167 4.07 25.24 8.54
N HIS A 168 3.50 24.04 8.66
CA HIS A 168 3.82 23.10 9.71
C HIS A 168 4.17 21.77 9.09
N PHE A 169 5.22 21.15 9.59
CA PHE A 169 5.64 19.83 9.14
C PHE A 169 5.85 18.93 10.35
N ARG A 170 5.31 17.71 10.27
CA ARG A 170 5.45 16.68 11.30
C ARG A 170 6.58 15.74 10.92
N PHE A 171 7.46 15.49 11.90
CA PHE A 171 8.67 14.71 11.75
C PHE A 171 8.77 13.64 12.84
N GLU A 172 9.65 12.67 12.64
CA GLU A 172 10.12 11.79 13.69
C GLU A 172 11.01 12.54 14.69
N VAL A 173 11.17 12.01 15.90
CA VAL A 173 11.95 12.69 16.96
C VAL A 173 13.41 12.89 16.55
N TRP A 174 13.99 11.92 15.83
CA TRP A 174 15.38 12.02 15.40
C TRP A 174 15.59 13.10 14.33
N GLU A 175 14.61 13.33 13.46
CA GLU A 175 14.66 14.42 12.47
C GLU A 175 14.67 15.78 13.17
N ALA A 176 13.94 15.93 14.28
CA ALA A 176 13.99 17.15 15.09
C ALA A 176 15.34 17.35 15.80
N GLU A 177 15.99 16.28 16.24
CA GLU A 177 17.36 16.34 16.77
C GLU A 177 18.35 16.76 15.68
N LEU A 178 18.18 16.24 14.46
CA LEU A 178 18.98 16.60 13.29
C LEU A 178 18.79 18.07 12.89
N MET A 179 17.55 18.56 12.89
CA MET A 179 17.25 19.98 12.71
C MET A 179 17.95 20.85 13.77
N GLY A 180 18.05 20.37 15.01
CA GLY A 180 18.82 21.03 16.07
C GLY A 180 20.32 21.17 15.78
N LYS A 181 20.88 20.33 14.90
CA LYS A 181 22.27 20.40 14.42
C LYS A 181 22.42 21.32 13.17
N MET A 182 21.33 21.84 12.61
CA MET A 182 21.30 22.76 11.45
C MET A 182 21.47 24.23 11.88
N ASP A 183 22.60 24.54 12.51
CA ASP A 183 22.99 25.87 12.99
C ASP A 183 24.02 26.57 12.07
N GLY A 184 24.29 25.99 10.89
CA GLY A 184 25.30 26.44 9.94
C GLY A 184 26.72 25.93 10.23
N SER A 185 26.95 25.22 11.34
CA SER A 185 28.27 24.69 11.70
C SER A 185 28.63 23.40 10.95
N HIS A 186 27.64 22.61 10.56
CA HIS A 186 27.81 21.35 9.82
C HIS A 186 27.34 21.47 8.37
N THR A 187 28.01 20.77 7.45
CA THR A 187 27.50 20.59 6.08
C THR A 187 26.45 19.47 6.03
N VAL A 188 25.59 19.44 5.00
CA VAL A 188 24.66 18.31 4.79
C VAL A 188 25.41 16.99 4.70
N GLY A 189 26.59 16.95 4.07
CA GLY A 189 27.44 15.76 4.02
C GLY A 189 27.89 15.30 5.41
N GLU A 190 28.31 16.23 6.29
CA GLU A 190 28.67 15.92 7.68
C GLU A 190 27.46 15.45 8.51
N LEU A 191 26.28 16.03 8.27
CA LEU A 191 25.03 15.62 8.90
C LEU A 191 24.59 14.21 8.46
N VAL A 192 24.78 13.86 7.19
CA VAL A 192 24.54 12.51 6.66
C VAL A 192 25.50 11.51 7.31
N VAL A 193 26.81 11.80 7.31
CA VAL A 193 27.83 10.92 7.89
C VAL A 193 27.61 10.72 9.39
N GLY A 194 27.41 11.80 10.15
CA GLY A 194 27.14 11.73 11.59
C GLY A 194 25.83 10.98 11.90
N GLY A 195 24.83 11.10 11.02
CA GLY A 195 23.58 10.35 11.11
C GLY A 195 23.75 8.84 10.91
N ILE A 196 24.57 8.43 9.94
CA ILE A 196 24.90 7.02 9.67
C ILE A 196 25.67 6.42 10.86
N GLU A 197 26.65 7.14 11.40
CA GLU A 197 27.49 6.67 12.51
C GLU A 197 26.74 6.53 13.84
N GLU A 198 25.83 7.45 14.17
CA GLU A 198 25.11 7.45 15.46
C GLU A 198 23.94 6.45 15.48
N ARG A 199 23.24 6.24 14.35
CA ARG A 199 21.95 5.50 14.34
C ARG A 199 21.67 4.66 13.08
N GLY A 200 22.59 4.60 12.10
CA GLY A 200 22.42 3.77 10.90
C GLY A 200 21.34 4.27 9.94
N PHE A 201 21.20 5.58 9.77
CA PHE A 201 20.19 6.19 8.91
C PHE A 201 20.38 5.90 7.41
N ASP A 202 19.28 5.99 6.67
CA ASP A 202 19.28 6.05 5.22
C ASP A 202 19.82 7.42 4.75
N PRO A 203 20.93 7.47 3.97
CA PRO A 203 21.50 8.72 3.46
C PRO A 203 20.48 9.57 2.69
N ASP A 204 19.53 8.93 1.99
CA ASP A 204 18.51 9.61 1.19
C ASP A 204 17.51 10.38 2.07
N GLY A 205 17.28 9.93 3.30
CA GLY A 205 16.35 10.56 4.24
C GLY A 205 16.78 11.95 4.69
N VAL A 206 18.07 12.14 4.97
CA VAL A 206 18.62 13.44 5.41
C VAL A 206 18.58 14.46 4.27
N SER A 207 18.97 14.06 3.06
CA SER A 207 18.92 14.93 1.88
C SER A 207 17.49 15.31 1.50
N SER A 208 16.55 14.36 1.54
CA SER A 208 15.13 14.62 1.29
C SER A 208 14.53 15.59 2.33
N LEU A 209 14.92 15.46 3.60
CA LEU A 209 14.47 16.34 4.67
C LEU A 209 14.95 17.79 4.45
N VAL A 210 16.24 17.98 4.16
CA VAL A 210 16.82 19.31 3.91
C VAL A 210 16.17 19.96 2.69
N SER A 211 15.97 19.22 1.60
CA SER A 211 15.29 19.74 0.41
C SER A 211 13.86 20.18 0.68
N THR A 212 13.11 19.39 1.45
CA THR A 212 11.73 19.75 1.83
C THR A 212 11.69 20.99 2.72
N LEU A 213 12.63 21.11 3.65
CA LEU A 213 12.75 22.29 4.54
C LEU A 213 13.16 23.56 3.78
N GLU A 214 14.00 23.42 2.74
CA GLU A 214 14.38 24.52 1.86
C GLU A 214 13.18 25.02 1.05
N GLU A 215 12.44 24.11 0.40
CA GLU A 215 11.26 24.45 -0.40
C GLU A 215 10.18 25.19 0.41
N GLU A 216 10.01 24.83 1.69
CA GLU A 216 9.00 25.37 2.60
C GLU A 216 9.51 26.56 3.47
N GLY A 217 10.72 27.08 3.19
CA GLY A 217 11.22 28.32 3.77
C GLY A 217 11.67 28.24 5.23
N PHE A 218 12.18 27.09 5.68
CA PHE A 218 12.65 26.87 7.06
C PHE A 218 14.09 27.38 7.32
N PHE A 219 14.85 27.78 6.30
CA PHE A 219 16.23 28.26 6.44
C PHE A 219 16.37 29.79 6.29
N THR A 220 17.39 30.39 6.92
CA THR A 220 17.65 31.85 6.86
C THR A 220 17.96 32.35 5.45
N ALA A 221 18.63 31.51 4.67
CA ALA A 221 18.96 31.77 3.28
C ALA A 221 18.07 30.88 2.41
N THR A 222 17.11 31.49 1.73
CA THR A 222 16.42 30.86 0.61
C THR A 222 16.51 31.81 -0.57
N PRO A 223 16.92 31.36 -1.76
CA PRO A 223 16.77 32.12 -2.99
C PRO A 223 15.30 32.52 -3.12
N VAL A 224 15.04 33.79 -3.42
CA VAL A 224 13.70 34.18 -3.86
C VAL A 224 13.44 33.38 -5.14
N ASP A 225 12.46 32.48 -5.13
CA ASP A 225 11.97 31.86 -6.34
C ASP A 225 11.37 32.96 -7.22
N ALA A 226 12.23 33.55 -8.05
CA ALA A 226 11.89 34.64 -8.93
C ALA A 226 10.78 34.22 -9.88
N GLN A 227 10.67 32.93 -10.24
CA GLN A 227 9.59 32.44 -11.10
C GLN A 227 8.25 32.44 -10.36
N LYS A 228 8.20 32.00 -9.09
CA LYS A 228 6.98 32.02 -8.27
C LYS A 228 6.56 33.45 -7.90
N ALA A 229 7.50 34.30 -7.51
CA ALA A 229 7.24 35.71 -7.19
C ALA A 229 6.78 36.50 -8.43
N VAL A 230 7.39 36.26 -9.60
CA VAL A 230 6.95 36.84 -10.87
C VAL A 230 5.61 36.27 -11.32
N ALA A 231 5.37 34.96 -11.15
CA ALA A 231 4.07 34.36 -11.47
C ALA A 231 2.95 34.91 -10.58
N GLU A 232 3.19 35.19 -9.31
CA GLU A 232 2.22 35.83 -8.41
C GLU A 232 2.02 37.31 -8.70
N ALA A 233 3.07 38.04 -9.06
CA ALA A 233 2.98 39.44 -9.46
C ALA A 233 2.31 39.65 -10.83
N ILE A 234 2.43 38.66 -11.74
CA ILE A 234 1.81 38.67 -13.08
C ILE A 234 0.37 38.13 -13.04
N LYS A 235 -0.07 37.47 -11.96
CA LYS A 235 -1.49 37.08 -11.83
C LYS A 235 -2.35 38.34 -11.90
N PRO A 236 -3.19 38.51 -12.94
CA PRO A 236 -4.11 39.63 -12.97
C PRO A 236 -4.98 39.56 -11.72
N ALA A 237 -5.11 40.68 -11.00
CA ALA A 237 -6.01 40.79 -9.85
C ALA A 237 -7.33 40.10 -10.21
N ALA A 238 -7.67 39.05 -9.47
CA ALA A 238 -8.72 38.13 -9.86
C ALA A 238 -10.03 38.91 -10.09
N GLY A 239 -10.42 39.07 -11.35
CA GLY A 239 -11.72 39.62 -11.68
C GLY A 239 -12.83 38.71 -11.12
N PRO A 240 -14.06 39.21 -10.98
CA PRO A 240 -15.18 38.41 -10.46
C PRO A 240 -15.39 37.10 -11.24
N ALA A 241 -15.07 37.06 -12.54
CA ALA A 241 -15.12 35.84 -13.35
C ALA A 241 -14.10 34.76 -12.92
N THR A 242 -12.89 35.16 -12.53
CA THR A 242 -11.84 34.25 -12.05
C THR A 242 -12.14 33.73 -10.64
N ALA A 243 -12.74 34.58 -9.79
CA ALA A 243 -13.24 34.20 -8.47
C ALA A 243 -14.42 33.22 -8.54
N ILE A 244 -15.37 33.43 -9.46
CA ILE A 244 -16.47 32.49 -9.73
C ILE A 244 -15.91 31.15 -10.25
N GLY A 245 -14.93 31.17 -11.15
CA GLY A 245 -14.27 29.95 -11.64
C GLY A 245 -13.47 29.22 -10.57
N ALA A 246 -12.83 29.93 -9.64
CA ALA A 246 -12.18 29.34 -8.47
C ALA A 246 -13.22 28.73 -7.51
N PHE A 247 -14.27 29.47 -7.17
CA PHE A 247 -15.36 28.99 -6.32
C PHE A 247 -16.10 27.78 -6.91
N LEU A 248 -16.37 27.73 -8.22
CA LEU A 248 -16.99 26.55 -8.85
C LEU A 248 -16.08 25.30 -8.83
N ARG A 249 -14.77 25.50 -8.66
CA ARG A 249 -13.77 24.42 -8.55
C ARG A 249 -13.56 23.96 -7.11
N THR A 250 -13.42 24.90 -6.18
CA THR A 250 -13.08 24.63 -4.77
C THR A 250 -14.30 24.61 -3.85
N LEU A 251 -15.40 25.23 -4.26
CA LEU A 251 -16.57 25.56 -3.44
C LEU A 251 -16.22 26.37 -2.19
N GLN A 252 -15.11 27.11 -2.23
CA GLN A 252 -14.56 27.87 -1.11
C GLN A 252 -14.24 29.30 -1.53
N VAL A 253 -14.50 30.23 -0.61
CA VAL A 253 -14.08 31.63 -0.67
C VAL A 253 -13.32 31.93 0.61
N SER A 254 -12.01 32.13 0.50
CA SER A 254 -11.16 32.58 1.60
C SER A 254 -10.99 34.10 1.55
N TRP A 255 -10.75 34.71 2.71
CA TRP A 255 -10.29 36.10 2.78
C TRP A 255 -9.03 36.20 3.64
N ASP A 256 -8.15 37.12 3.26
CA ASP A 256 -6.95 37.45 4.01
C ASP A 256 -7.28 38.49 5.11
N GLY A 257 -6.68 38.34 6.30
CA GLY A 257 -6.93 39.23 7.45
C GLY A 257 -7.91 38.70 8.50
N ALA A 258 -8.25 37.41 8.46
CA ALA A 258 -9.03 36.73 9.49
C ALA A 258 -8.43 36.89 10.90
N GLU A 259 -7.10 36.87 11.03
CA GLU A 259 -6.40 37.06 12.30
C GLU A 259 -6.80 38.38 12.99
N ARG A 260 -6.74 39.51 12.27
CA ARG A 260 -7.12 40.83 12.80
C ARG A 260 -8.56 40.87 13.28
N PHE A 261 -9.45 40.18 12.55
CA PHE A 261 -10.85 40.07 12.89
C PHE A 261 -11.05 39.29 14.19
N VAL A 262 -10.45 38.09 14.30
CA VAL A 262 -10.55 37.26 15.52
C VAL A 262 -9.90 37.96 16.71
N ASP A 263 -8.77 38.63 16.52
CA ASP A 263 -8.10 39.44 17.54
C ASP A 263 -8.98 40.59 18.07
N ALA A 264 -9.75 41.22 17.19
CA ALA A 264 -10.69 42.26 17.58
C ALA A 264 -11.82 41.68 18.45
N TRP A 265 -12.38 40.52 18.08
CA TRP A 265 -13.39 39.82 18.87
C TRP A 265 -12.85 39.33 20.21
N TYR A 266 -11.65 38.76 20.22
CA TYR A 266 -10.96 38.30 21.42
C TYR A 266 -10.77 39.45 22.42
N ARG A 267 -10.21 40.58 21.96
CA ARG A 267 -10.01 41.78 22.80
C ARG A 267 -11.31 42.49 23.17
N GLY A 268 -12.30 42.45 22.27
CA GLY A 268 -13.60 43.13 22.40
C GLY A 268 -14.54 42.54 23.44
N GLY A 269 -14.24 41.37 24.00
CA GLY A 269 -15.01 40.81 25.11
C GLY A 269 -14.91 39.29 25.23
N MET A 270 -14.60 38.59 24.13
CA MET A 270 -14.58 37.12 24.13
C MET A 270 -13.49 36.53 25.03
N ARG A 271 -12.44 37.30 25.37
CA ARG A 271 -11.46 36.93 26.41
C ARG A 271 -12.07 36.58 27.77
N LEU A 272 -13.29 37.04 28.06
CA LEU A 272 -13.99 36.74 29.31
C LEU A 272 -14.41 35.26 29.41
N PHE A 273 -14.69 34.59 28.29
CA PHE A 273 -15.04 33.16 28.26
C PHE A 273 -13.86 32.25 28.64
N PHE A 274 -12.63 32.76 28.59
CA PHE A 274 -11.43 32.07 29.07
C PHE A 274 -11.14 32.33 30.56
N ARG A 275 -12.00 33.13 31.21
CA ARG A 275 -11.93 33.43 32.64
C ARG A 275 -13.16 32.85 33.35
N PRO A 276 -13.08 32.55 34.66
CA PRO A 276 -14.22 32.03 35.41
C PRO A 276 -15.49 32.89 35.30
N GLY A 277 -15.32 34.22 35.24
CA GLY A 277 -16.43 35.18 35.16
C GLY A 277 -17.26 35.12 33.89
N GLY A 278 -16.74 34.63 32.76
CA GLY A 278 -17.52 34.39 31.53
C GLY A 278 -17.84 32.91 31.32
N PHE A 279 -16.89 32.03 31.65
CA PHE A 279 -17.03 30.58 31.46
C PHE A 279 -18.16 29.96 32.31
N ILE A 280 -18.24 30.31 33.60
CA ILE A 280 -19.23 29.73 34.51
C ILE A 280 -20.66 30.11 34.08
N PRO A 281 -20.99 31.39 33.84
CA PRO A 281 -22.32 31.75 33.32
C PRO A 281 -22.66 31.06 32.00
N ALA A 282 -21.72 30.97 31.06
CA ALA A 282 -21.95 30.30 29.78
C ALA A 282 -22.28 28.80 29.97
N THR A 283 -21.53 28.12 30.84
CA THR A 283 -21.75 26.72 31.18
C THR A 283 -23.11 26.52 31.88
N LEU A 284 -23.50 27.44 32.77
CA LEU A 284 -24.81 27.41 33.41
C LEU A 284 -25.94 27.60 32.40
N ILE A 285 -25.79 28.53 31.44
CA ILE A 285 -26.76 28.74 30.36
C ILE A 285 -26.92 27.48 29.51
N ALA A 286 -25.80 26.85 29.13
CA ALA A 286 -25.82 25.59 28.38
C ALA A 286 -26.53 24.47 29.16
N ALA A 287 -26.21 24.31 30.45
CA ALA A 287 -26.81 23.28 31.31
C ALA A 287 -28.31 23.51 31.54
N VAL A 288 -28.70 24.73 31.93
CA VAL A 288 -30.11 25.11 32.13
C VAL A 288 -30.89 24.99 30.82
N GLY A 289 -30.27 25.41 29.71
CA GLY A 289 -30.87 25.31 28.39
C GLY A 289 -31.11 23.88 27.95
N LEU A 290 -30.22 22.94 28.27
CA LEU A 290 -30.43 21.52 27.98
C LEU A 290 -31.60 20.95 28.80
N VAL A 291 -31.70 21.31 30.09
CA VAL A 291 -32.84 20.93 30.93
C VAL A 291 -34.14 21.51 30.40
N ALA A 292 -34.13 22.80 30.04
CA ALA A 292 -35.27 23.51 29.45
C ALA A 292 -35.70 22.88 28.12
N PHE A 293 -34.74 22.46 27.29
CA PHE A 293 -35.01 21.76 26.03
C PHE A 293 -35.79 20.46 26.27
N PHE A 294 -35.35 19.63 27.21
CA PHE A 294 -36.04 18.37 27.51
C PHE A 294 -37.43 18.57 28.11
N ASP A 295 -37.63 19.61 28.93
CA ASP A 295 -38.96 19.97 29.43
C ASP A 295 -39.88 20.41 28.29
N VAL A 296 -39.38 21.25 27.38
CA VAL A 296 -40.09 21.69 26.18
C VAL A 296 -40.45 20.51 25.27
N GLU A 297 -39.50 19.61 25.02
CA GLU A 297 -39.71 18.40 24.21
C GLU A 297 -40.77 17.49 24.84
N ARG A 298 -40.65 17.21 26.14
CA ARG A 298 -41.59 16.37 26.89
C ARG A 298 -43.00 16.96 26.92
N SER A 299 -43.13 18.28 26.84
CA SER A 299 -44.42 18.94 26.81
C SER A 299 -45.22 18.66 25.53
N GLY A 300 -44.57 18.20 24.45
CA GLY A 300 -45.21 17.91 23.16
C GLY A 300 -45.85 19.13 22.48
N ARG A 301 -45.53 20.35 22.93
CA ARG A 301 -46.14 21.60 22.47
C ARG A 301 -45.70 22.03 21.08
N PHE A 302 -44.52 21.59 20.65
CA PHE A 302 -43.90 21.95 19.39
C PHE A 302 -43.66 20.70 18.56
N THR A 303 -43.64 20.83 17.24
CA THR A 303 -43.46 19.70 16.32
C THR A 303 -42.45 20.00 15.22
N LEU A 304 -41.83 18.95 14.67
CA LEU A 304 -40.89 19.03 13.55
C LEU A 304 -41.59 19.06 12.16
N GLY A 305 -42.92 19.08 12.09
CA GLY A 305 -43.74 18.89 10.87
C GLY A 305 -43.65 19.98 9.77
N VAL A 306 -44.20 19.65 8.59
CA VAL A 306 -43.56 19.70 7.24
C VAL A 306 -43.78 20.94 6.35
N THR A 307 -44.50 21.99 6.76
CA THR A 307 -44.58 23.23 5.94
C THR A 307 -44.01 24.41 6.70
N THR A 308 -42.69 24.61 6.62
CA THR A 308 -42.08 25.89 6.99
C THR A 308 -42.40 26.90 5.90
N ALA A 309 -42.92 28.06 6.29
CA ALA A 309 -43.00 29.19 5.36
C ALA A 309 -41.59 29.48 4.78
N ALA A 310 -41.51 30.01 3.56
CA ALA A 310 -40.22 30.36 2.95
C ALA A 310 -39.42 31.32 3.87
N ALA A 311 -40.11 32.25 4.53
CA ALA A 311 -39.53 33.16 5.51
C ALA A 311 -38.94 32.43 6.73
N GLU A 312 -39.65 31.44 7.30
CA GLU A 312 -39.13 30.64 8.41
C GLU A 312 -37.89 29.84 8.00
N SER A 313 -37.89 29.30 6.78
CA SER A 313 -36.76 28.53 6.25
C SER A 313 -35.52 29.41 6.04
N LEU A 314 -35.71 30.66 5.58
CA LEU A 314 -34.64 31.64 5.46
C LEU A 314 -34.07 32.05 6.82
N VAL A 315 -34.93 32.24 7.83
CA VAL A 315 -34.48 32.56 9.19
C VAL A 315 -33.73 31.38 9.81
N LEU A 316 -34.22 30.14 9.65
CA LEU A 316 -33.52 28.95 10.11
C LEU A 316 -32.16 28.78 9.42
N LEU A 317 -32.08 29.06 8.11
CA LEU A 317 -30.81 29.05 7.38
C LEU A 317 -29.84 30.11 7.90
N ALA A 318 -30.31 31.34 8.15
CA ALA A 318 -29.50 32.41 8.71
C ALA A 318 -28.99 32.07 10.13
N LEU A 319 -29.83 31.46 10.97
CA LEU A 319 -29.44 30.98 12.29
C LEU A 319 -28.43 29.84 12.21
N ALA A 320 -28.60 28.90 11.27
CA ALA A 320 -27.65 27.81 11.03
C ALA A 320 -26.30 28.34 10.52
N LEU A 321 -26.28 29.34 9.63
CA LEU A 321 -25.06 30.01 9.21
C LEU A 321 -24.36 30.71 10.38
N GLY A 322 -25.13 31.44 11.20
CA GLY A 322 -24.61 32.05 12.43
C GLY A 322 -24.02 31.03 13.40
N LEU A 323 -24.64 29.87 13.53
CA LEU A 323 -24.13 28.76 14.33
C LEU A 323 -22.75 28.30 13.83
N THR A 324 -22.62 28.02 12.52
CA THR A 324 -21.32 27.62 11.94
C THR A 324 -20.26 28.70 12.11
N PHE A 325 -20.62 29.98 12.02
CA PHE A 325 -19.70 31.08 12.29
C PHE A 325 -19.18 31.05 13.73
N PHE A 326 -20.08 30.91 14.73
CA PHE A 326 -19.68 30.88 16.13
C PHE A 326 -18.90 29.61 16.50
N HIS A 327 -19.22 28.48 15.86
CA HIS A 327 -18.48 27.24 15.96
C HIS A 327 -17.00 27.44 15.58
N GLU A 328 -16.76 27.94 14.36
CA GLU A 328 -15.42 28.21 13.85
C GLU A 328 -14.69 29.31 14.64
N LEU A 329 -15.42 30.36 15.05
CA LEU A 329 -14.90 31.40 15.92
C LEU A 329 -14.45 30.82 17.28
N GLY A 330 -15.15 29.80 17.79
CA GLY A 330 -14.75 29.07 19.00
C GLY A 330 -13.36 28.48 18.88
N HIS A 331 -13.09 27.72 17.82
CA HIS A 331 -11.75 27.16 17.55
C HIS A 331 -10.69 28.26 17.41
N ALA A 332 -11.00 29.29 16.62
CA ALA A 332 -10.15 30.44 16.36
C ALA A 332 -9.74 31.18 17.66
N LEU A 333 -10.70 31.42 18.56
CA LEU A 333 -10.45 32.12 19.81
C LEU A 333 -9.52 31.35 20.75
N VAL A 334 -9.56 30.00 20.75
CA VAL A 334 -8.62 29.19 21.54
C VAL A 334 -7.19 29.35 21.04
N LEU A 335 -6.98 29.44 19.73
CA LEU A 335 -5.65 29.69 19.16
C LEU A 335 -5.10 31.04 19.62
N VAL A 336 -5.86 32.11 19.39
CA VAL A 336 -5.48 33.47 19.77
C VAL A 336 -5.25 33.58 21.28
N HIS A 337 -6.07 32.92 22.10
CA HIS A 337 -5.89 32.89 23.56
C HIS A 337 -4.53 32.32 23.99
N ASN A 338 -4.06 31.30 23.26
CA ASN A 338 -2.78 30.64 23.53
C ASN A 338 -1.60 31.26 22.77
N GLY A 339 -1.78 32.45 22.17
CA GLY A 339 -0.73 33.15 21.43
C GLY A 339 -0.40 32.53 20.07
N ARG A 340 -1.31 31.73 19.52
CA ARG A 340 -1.21 31.13 18.18
C ARG A 340 -1.96 31.96 17.15
N ARG A 341 -1.59 31.83 15.87
CA ARG A 341 -2.16 32.61 14.78
C ARG A 341 -3.11 31.79 13.91
N ILE A 342 -3.91 32.50 13.11
CA ILE A 342 -4.84 31.92 12.16
C ILE A 342 -4.39 32.34 10.77
N LYS A 343 -4.28 31.39 9.86
CA LYS A 343 -3.77 31.65 8.52
C LYS A 343 -4.79 32.36 7.65
N ASN A 344 -5.99 31.79 7.52
CA ASN A 344 -7.11 32.41 6.85
C ASN A 344 -8.44 31.94 7.45
N ALA A 345 -9.52 32.57 7.02
CA ALA A 345 -10.87 32.11 7.28
C ALA A 345 -11.71 32.37 6.03
N GLY A 346 -12.85 31.69 5.96
CA GLY A 346 -13.68 31.81 4.77
C GLY A 346 -15.04 31.14 4.90
N PHE A 347 -15.64 30.99 3.73
CA PHE A 347 -16.91 30.38 3.51
C PHE A 347 -16.78 29.22 2.53
N ALA A 348 -17.37 28.09 2.83
CA ALA A 348 -17.31 26.87 2.04
C ALA A 348 -18.69 26.23 1.86
N LEU A 349 -18.89 25.52 0.76
CA LEU A 349 -20.06 24.66 0.57
C LEU A 349 -19.69 23.20 0.84
N TYR A 350 -19.87 22.75 2.08
CA TYR A 350 -19.65 21.35 2.47
C TYR A 350 -20.92 20.52 2.23
N PHE A 351 -20.83 19.46 1.41
CA PHE A 351 -21.96 18.58 1.07
C PHE A 351 -23.22 19.31 0.57
N GLY A 352 -23.06 20.47 -0.07
CA GLY A 352 -24.17 21.29 -0.54
C GLY A 352 -24.78 22.23 0.52
N SER A 353 -24.26 22.22 1.76
CA SER A 353 -24.62 23.17 2.82
C SER A 353 -23.55 24.25 2.97
N PRO A 354 -23.94 25.52 3.09
CA PRO A 354 -22.99 26.60 3.35
C PRO A 354 -22.50 26.55 4.80
N ALA A 355 -21.20 26.76 5.01
CA ALA A 355 -20.58 26.82 6.33
C ALA A 355 -19.36 27.76 6.32
N PHE A 356 -19.06 28.34 7.48
CA PHE A 356 -17.78 29.01 7.69
C PHE A 356 -16.67 27.98 7.92
N PHE A 357 -15.42 28.37 7.69
CA PHE A 357 -14.25 27.60 8.10
C PHE A 357 -13.14 28.54 8.58
N VAL A 358 -12.31 28.04 9.48
CA VAL A 358 -11.05 28.68 9.89
C VAL A 358 -9.88 27.72 9.66
N GLU A 359 -8.82 28.19 9.00
CA GLU A 359 -7.57 27.41 8.86
C GLU A 359 -6.76 27.49 10.15
N ALA A 360 -6.92 26.46 10.97
CA ALA A 360 -6.41 26.35 12.34
C ALA A 360 -5.10 25.54 12.45
N THR A 361 -4.27 25.50 11.39
CA THR A 361 -3.06 24.65 11.29
C THR A 361 -2.06 24.88 12.43
N ASP A 362 -1.95 26.13 12.92
CA ASP A 362 -1.09 26.48 14.06
C ASP A 362 -1.53 25.84 15.39
N GLY A 363 -2.71 25.21 15.42
CA GLY A 363 -3.18 24.36 16.51
C GLY A 363 -2.32 23.12 16.74
N LEU A 364 -1.54 22.67 15.75
CA LEU A 364 -0.60 21.55 15.91
C LEU A 364 0.48 21.83 16.97
N MET A 365 0.79 23.11 17.20
CA MET A 365 1.77 23.56 18.19
C MET A 365 1.24 23.64 19.63
N LEU A 366 -0.07 23.46 19.83
CA LEU A 366 -0.70 23.49 21.14
C LEU A 366 -0.36 22.25 21.98
N ASP A 367 -0.42 22.39 23.30
CA ASP A 367 -0.36 21.29 24.26
C ASP A 367 -1.64 20.44 24.21
N ARG A 368 -1.59 19.20 24.71
CA ARG A 368 -2.74 18.27 24.69
C ARG A 368 -4.04 18.91 25.19
N TRP A 369 -3.99 19.63 26.32
CA TRP A 369 -5.18 20.21 26.94
C TRP A 369 -5.68 21.45 26.20
N GLN A 370 -4.77 22.16 25.53
CA GLN A 370 -5.12 23.28 24.67
C GLN A 370 -5.80 22.78 23.39
N ARG A 371 -5.33 21.68 22.79
CA ARG A 371 -5.99 21.04 21.63
C ARG A 371 -7.35 20.43 21.97
N ILE A 372 -7.46 19.80 23.15
CA ILE A 372 -8.75 19.33 23.68
C ILE A 372 -9.71 20.50 23.88
N THR A 373 -9.23 21.62 24.42
CA THR A 373 -10.04 22.83 24.58
C THR A 373 -10.45 23.41 23.22
N GLN A 374 -9.54 23.41 22.24
CA GLN A 374 -9.84 23.84 20.87
C GLN A 374 -10.92 22.96 20.26
N SER A 375 -10.78 21.64 20.30
CA SER A 375 -11.77 20.69 19.76
C SER A 375 -13.16 20.84 20.43
N LEU A 376 -13.20 21.17 21.73
CA LEU A 376 -14.46 21.40 22.43
C LEU A 376 -15.05 22.80 22.21
N ALA A 377 -14.28 23.78 21.74
CA ALA A 377 -14.72 25.17 21.69
C ALA A 377 -15.87 25.40 20.70
N GLY A 378 -15.81 24.77 19.53
CA GLY A 378 -16.89 24.77 18.54
C GLY A 378 -18.19 24.23 19.13
N PRO A 379 -18.26 22.94 19.51
CA PRO A 379 -19.44 22.34 20.12
C PRO A 379 -19.93 23.04 21.39
N PHE A 380 -19.03 23.58 22.21
CA PHE A 380 -19.41 24.35 23.40
C PHE A 380 -20.12 25.65 23.04
N SER A 381 -19.63 26.39 22.03
CA SER A 381 -20.29 27.62 21.56
C SER A 381 -21.69 27.32 21.02
N GLU A 382 -21.84 26.22 20.27
CA GLU A 382 -23.12 25.74 19.77
C GLU A 382 -24.08 25.38 20.92
N LEU A 383 -23.57 24.70 21.95
CA LEU A 383 -24.34 24.29 23.13
C LEU A 383 -24.84 25.51 23.91
N VAL A 384 -24.04 26.56 24.04
CA VAL A 384 -24.47 27.82 24.67
C VAL A 384 -25.59 28.46 23.85
N LEU A 385 -25.45 28.54 22.53
CA LEU A 385 -26.47 29.13 21.65
C LEU A 385 -27.77 28.30 21.62
N ALA A 386 -27.68 26.98 21.57
CA ALA A 386 -28.80 26.05 21.71
C ALA A 386 -29.48 26.25 23.07
N GLY A 387 -28.68 26.40 24.12
CA GLY A 387 -29.14 26.61 25.48
C GLY A 387 -29.94 27.90 25.62
N VAL A 388 -29.42 29.02 25.10
CA VAL A 388 -30.14 30.31 25.06
C VAL A 388 -31.48 30.16 24.32
N ALA A 389 -31.48 29.56 23.12
CA ALA A 389 -32.71 29.34 22.36
C ALA A 389 -33.73 28.51 23.16
N SER A 390 -33.28 27.45 23.82
CA SER A 390 -34.11 26.55 24.62
C SER A 390 -34.71 27.26 25.85
N VAL A 391 -33.92 28.08 26.56
CA VAL A 391 -34.42 28.89 27.69
C VAL A 391 -35.48 29.90 27.22
N ILE A 392 -35.28 30.54 26.06
CA ILE A 392 -36.26 31.49 25.51
C ILE A 392 -37.57 30.78 25.20
N VAL A 393 -37.51 29.63 24.52
CA VAL A 393 -38.70 28.83 24.19
C VAL A 393 -39.42 28.38 25.46
N TRP A 394 -38.67 27.91 26.45
CA TRP A 394 -39.20 27.47 27.73
C TRP A 394 -39.88 28.60 28.50
N ARG A 395 -39.29 29.80 28.52
CA ARG A 395 -39.82 30.96 29.24
C ARG A 395 -40.98 31.65 28.52
N PHE A 396 -41.01 31.59 27.19
CA PHE A 396 -41.99 32.27 26.34
C PHE A 396 -42.62 31.30 25.33
N PRO A 397 -43.34 30.25 25.77
CA PRO A 397 -43.83 29.20 24.88
C PRO A 397 -44.87 29.68 23.86
N THR A 398 -45.54 30.80 24.12
CA THR A 398 -46.58 31.37 23.24
C THR A 398 -46.07 32.44 22.29
N TRP A 399 -44.78 32.77 22.32
CA TRP A 399 -44.21 33.76 21.41
C TRP A 399 -44.17 33.21 19.98
N GLY A 400 -44.48 34.05 18.99
CA GLY A 400 -44.59 33.63 17.58
C GLY A 400 -43.31 33.01 17.01
N GLY A 401 -42.14 33.32 17.57
CA GLY A 401 -40.86 32.72 17.18
C GLY A 401 -40.50 31.42 17.91
N SER A 402 -41.29 30.96 18.89
CA SER A 402 -40.93 29.81 19.73
C SER A 402 -40.90 28.49 18.97
N GLN A 403 -41.80 28.29 18.01
CA GLN A 403 -41.77 27.13 17.11
C GLN A 403 -40.50 27.12 16.25
N LEU A 404 -40.04 28.28 15.79
CA LEU A 404 -38.82 28.40 14.98
C LEU A 404 -37.56 28.19 15.83
N LEU A 405 -37.47 28.80 17.02
CA LEU A 405 -36.36 28.59 17.94
C LEU A 405 -36.30 27.15 18.47
N TYR A 406 -37.45 26.50 18.66
CA TYR A 406 -37.51 25.08 19.00
C TYR A 406 -36.90 24.22 17.87
N LYS A 407 -37.33 24.44 16.61
CA LYS A 407 -36.73 23.75 15.45
C LYS A 407 -35.22 23.98 15.37
N PHE A 408 -34.77 25.22 15.58
CA PHE A 408 -33.35 25.56 15.63
C PHE A 408 -32.63 24.81 16.75
N ALA A 409 -33.18 24.77 17.97
CA ALA A 409 -32.59 24.07 19.10
C ALA A 409 -32.47 22.55 18.85
N VAL A 410 -33.54 21.90 18.37
CA VAL A 410 -33.52 20.46 18.04
C VAL A 410 -32.42 20.15 17.01
N LEU A 411 -32.38 20.92 15.92
CA LEU A 411 -31.40 20.72 14.86
C LEU A 411 -29.97 20.98 15.38
N ASN A 412 -29.77 22.02 16.18
CA ASN A 412 -28.47 22.35 16.75
C ASN A 412 -27.97 21.27 17.73
N TYR A 413 -28.81 20.78 18.65
CA TYR A 413 -28.42 19.67 19.54
C TYR A 413 -28.09 18.39 18.77
N LEU A 414 -28.78 18.12 17.66
CA LEU A 414 -28.42 17.02 16.76
C LEU A 414 -27.05 17.23 16.09
N VAL A 415 -26.77 18.45 15.61
CA VAL A 415 -25.46 18.81 15.02
C VAL A 415 -24.33 18.65 16.06
N ILE A 416 -24.52 19.17 17.28
CA ILE A 416 -23.57 19.01 18.39
C ILE A 416 -23.30 17.53 18.66
N PHE A 417 -24.34 16.71 18.71
CA PHE A 417 -24.20 15.28 18.92
C PHE A 417 -23.36 14.63 17.80
N LEU A 418 -23.67 14.91 16.54
CA LEU A 418 -22.93 14.37 15.40
C LEU A 418 -21.47 14.84 15.41
N ASN A 419 -21.20 16.10 15.74
CA ASN A 419 -19.85 16.65 15.87
C ASN A 419 -19.05 15.93 16.97
N LEU A 420 -19.69 15.51 18.06
CA LEU A 420 -19.04 14.81 19.17
C LEU A 420 -18.93 13.29 18.97
N VAL A 421 -19.54 12.70 17.93
CA VAL A 421 -19.36 11.28 17.61
C VAL A 421 -17.92 11.06 17.10
N PRO A 422 -17.08 10.30 17.80
CA PRO A 422 -15.65 10.20 17.47
C PRO A 422 -15.33 9.31 16.26
N LEU A 423 -16.36 8.75 15.62
CA LEU A 423 -16.24 7.88 14.45
C LEU A 423 -16.26 8.66 13.12
N LEU A 424 -16.62 9.95 13.17
CA LEU A 424 -16.49 10.90 12.06
C LEU A 424 -15.28 11.79 12.32
N GLU A 425 -14.57 12.21 11.27
CA GLU A 425 -13.46 13.18 11.35
C GLU A 425 -13.98 14.60 11.61
N LEU A 426 -14.77 14.74 12.68
CA LEU A 426 -15.28 15.98 13.25
C LEU A 426 -14.60 16.20 14.61
N ASP A 427 -15.06 17.18 15.40
CA ASP A 427 -14.44 17.55 16.67
C ASP A 427 -14.28 16.41 17.68
N GLY A 428 -15.26 15.51 17.74
CA GLY A 428 -15.25 14.36 18.64
C GLY A 428 -14.11 13.40 18.36
N TYR A 429 -13.70 13.26 17.09
CA TYR A 429 -12.56 12.44 16.71
C TYR A 429 -11.26 13.05 17.23
N TRP A 430 -11.04 14.34 17.00
CA TRP A 430 -9.86 15.05 17.47
C TRP A 430 -9.78 15.08 19.00
N LEU A 431 -10.92 15.31 19.65
CA LEU A 431 -11.07 15.22 21.11
C LEU A 431 -10.65 13.84 21.64
N LEU A 432 -11.17 12.75 21.05
CA LEU A 432 -10.83 11.40 21.49
C LEU A 432 -9.36 11.10 21.24
N SER A 433 -8.85 11.42 20.04
CA SER A 433 -7.46 11.24 19.62
C SER A 433 -6.48 11.91 20.58
N ASP A 434 -6.74 13.16 20.97
CA ASP A 434 -5.90 13.89 21.93
C ASP A 434 -6.07 13.39 23.37
N LEU A 435 -7.26 12.92 23.76
CA LEU A 435 -7.51 12.37 25.10
C LEU A 435 -6.74 11.07 25.32
N ILE A 436 -6.75 10.16 24.33
CA ILE A 436 -6.04 8.88 24.38
C ILE A 436 -4.59 9.00 23.90
N GLN A 437 -4.20 10.15 23.36
CA GLN A 437 -2.86 10.45 22.85
C GLN A 437 -2.43 9.47 21.75
N VAL A 438 -3.33 9.21 20.80
CA VAL A 438 -3.04 8.40 19.60
C VAL A 438 -3.31 9.28 18.38
N PRO A 439 -2.30 9.98 17.85
CA PRO A 439 -2.46 10.78 16.64
C PRO A 439 -2.84 9.88 15.46
N ASP A 440 -3.60 10.42 14.52
CA ASP A 440 -4.07 9.73 13.31
C ASP A 440 -4.75 8.39 13.63
N LEU A 441 -5.55 8.38 14.71
CA LEU A 441 -6.28 7.23 15.20
C LEU A 441 -7.02 6.47 14.08
N ARG A 442 -7.69 7.20 13.18
CA ARG A 442 -8.47 6.57 12.10
C ARG A 442 -7.57 5.90 11.05
N PRO A 443 -6.61 6.59 10.40
CA PRO A 443 -5.64 5.94 9.52
C PRO A 443 -4.95 4.73 10.14
N ARG A 444 -4.42 4.86 11.36
CA ARG A 444 -3.72 3.77 12.08
C ARG A 444 -4.65 2.59 12.39
N SER A 445 -5.88 2.87 12.81
CA SER A 445 -6.87 1.80 13.08
C SER A 445 -7.26 1.05 11.82
N LEU A 446 -7.36 1.75 10.69
CA LEU A 446 -7.71 1.16 9.41
C LEU A 446 -6.57 0.29 8.89
N GLU A 447 -5.33 0.78 8.94
CA GLU A 447 -4.13 0.04 8.57
C GLU A 447 -3.99 -1.24 9.40
N PHE A 448 -4.08 -1.11 10.73
CA PHE A 448 -4.04 -2.24 11.65
C PHE A 448 -5.15 -3.27 11.34
N THR A 449 -6.39 -2.80 11.13
CA THR A 449 -7.53 -3.68 10.85
C THR A 449 -7.40 -4.37 9.48
N GLN A 450 -6.79 -3.72 8.49
CA GLN A 450 -6.63 -4.24 7.13
C GLN A 450 -5.45 -5.21 6.99
N HIS A 451 -4.34 -4.97 7.68
CA HIS A 451 -3.09 -5.69 7.47
C HIS A 451 -2.72 -6.59 8.66
N ASP A 452 -2.59 -6.03 9.86
CA ASP A 452 -1.97 -6.71 10.99
C ASP A 452 -2.95 -7.57 11.80
N LEU A 453 -4.19 -7.10 11.98
CA LEU A 453 -5.20 -7.78 12.77
C LEU A 453 -5.43 -9.20 12.25
N TRP A 454 -5.51 -9.38 10.93
CA TRP A 454 -5.75 -10.68 10.33
C TRP A 454 -4.52 -11.60 10.42
N HIS A 455 -3.32 -11.04 10.32
CA HIS A 455 -2.08 -11.79 10.53
C HIS A 455 -2.02 -12.33 11.97
N LYS A 456 -2.24 -11.47 12.97
CA LYS A 456 -2.19 -11.83 14.38
C LYS A 456 -3.29 -12.80 14.80
N VAL A 457 -4.52 -12.62 14.30
CA VAL A 457 -5.63 -13.55 14.57
C VAL A 457 -5.35 -14.94 13.99
N ARG A 458 -4.76 -15.03 12.79
CA ARG A 458 -4.34 -16.30 12.19
C ARG A 458 -3.15 -16.93 12.91
N GLY A 459 -2.17 -16.12 13.30
CA GLY A 459 -0.99 -16.53 14.06
C GLY A 459 -1.25 -16.84 15.54
N ARG A 460 -2.48 -16.57 16.03
CA ARG A 460 -2.88 -16.69 17.45
C ARG A 460 -1.98 -15.87 18.40
N GLU A 461 -1.48 -14.74 17.93
CA GLU A 461 -0.72 -13.80 18.74
C GLU A 461 -1.65 -13.02 19.68
N ARG A 462 -1.13 -12.63 20.86
CA ARG A 462 -1.88 -11.80 21.81
C ARG A 462 -1.84 -10.35 21.36
N LEU A 463 -3.01 -9.71 21.32
CA LEU A 463 -3.13 -8.28 21.06
C LEU A 463 -2.69 -7.48 22.28
N THR A 464 -1.92 -6.41 22.05
CA THR A 464 -1.67 -5.40 23.09
C THR A 464 -2.95 -4.59 23.35
N LEU A 465 -3.01 -3.86 24.48
CA LEU A 465 -4.17 -3.02 24.79
C LEU A 465 -4.40 -1.94 23.72
N GLN A 466 -3.32 -1.37 23.18
CA GLN A 466 -3.37 -0.39 22.10
C GLN A 466 -3.90 -1.00 20.81
N GLU A 467 -3.40 -2.17 20.43
CA GLU A 467 -3.85 -2.92 19.25
C GLU A 467 -5.33 -3.33 19.35
N PHE A 468 -5.76 -3.76 20.54
CA PHE A 468 -7.17 -4.04 20.80
C PHE A 468 -8.02 -2.77 20.61
N GLY A 469 -7.58 -1.63 21.14
CA GLY A 469 -8.24 -0.34 20.94
C GLY A 469 -8.33 0.06 19.46
N LEU A 470 -7.25 -0.10 18.71
CA LEU A 470 -7.21 0.15 17.26
C LEU A 470 -8.15 -0.76 16.49
N ALA A 471 -8.20 -2.07 16.80
CA ALA A 471 -9.13 -3.01 16.19
C ALA A 471 -10.59 -2.63 16.45
N VAL A 472 -10.94 -2.36 17.71
CA VAL A 472 -12.31 -1.99 18.10
C VAL A 472 -12.72 -0.70 17.39
N TYR A 473 -11.88 0.33 17.43
CA TYR A 473 -12.17 1.60 16.76
C TYR A 473 -12.30 1.43 15.25
N GLY A 474 -11.41 0.66 14.60
CA GLY A 474 -11.46 0.40 13.16
C GLY A 474 -12.73 -0.35 12.73
N ILE A 475 -13.16 -1.36 13.49
CA ILE A 475 -14.40 -2.11 13.23
C ILE A 475 -15.63 -1.22 13.45
N LEU A 476 -15.71 -0.50 14.57
CA LEU A 476 -16.80 0.42 14.85
C LEU A 476 -16.90 1.53 13.80
N GLY A 477 -15.76 2.08 13.39
CA GLY A 477 -15.68 3.08 12.32
C GLY A 477 -16.17 2.55 10.97
N ALA A 478 -15.85 1.30 10.62
CA ALA A 478 -16.35 0.67 9.40
C ALA A 478 -17.88 0.46 9.44
N VAL A 479 -18.40 -0.08 10.54
CA VAL A 479 -19.86 -0.26 10.74
C VAL A 479 -20.58 1.08 10.69
N PHE A 480 -20.05 2.09 11.38
CA PHE A 480 -20.63 3.42 11.41
C PHE A 480 -20.58 4.10 10.04
N THR A 481 -19.51 3.91 9.27
CA THR A 481 -19.42 4.41 7.89
C THR A 481 -20.53 3.81 7.02
N VAL A 482 -20.77 2.50 7.12
CA VAL A 482 -21.90 1.85 6.41
C VAL A 482 -23.24 2.42 6.86
N PHE A 483 -23.43 2.60 8.17
CA PHE A 483 -24.63 3.21 8.72
C PHE A 483 -24.85 4.64 8.18
N VAL A 484 -23.83 5.49 8.17
CA VAL A 484 -23.89 6.86 7.63
C VAL A 484 -24.18 6.85 6.13
N LEU A 485 -23.58 5.94 5.35
CA LEU A 485 -23.87 5.84 3.92
C LEU A 485 -25.33 5.46 3.66
N ILE A 486 -25.86 4.48 4.38
CA ILE A 486 -27.26 4.06 4.29
C ILE A 486 -28.18 5.20 4.76
N GLY A 487 -27.88 5.81 5.90
CA GLY A 487 -28.64 6.92 6.47
C GLY A 487 -28.65 8.15 5.55
N THR A 488 -27.51 8.48 4.95
CA THR A 488 -27.38 9.57 3.97
C THR A 488 -28.18 9.28 2.72
N ALA A 489 -28.10 8.06 2.17
CA ALA A 489 -28.89 7.67 1.00
C ALA A 489 -30.39 7.71 1.28
N TYR A 490 -30.81 7.24 2.46
CA TYR A 490 -32.19 7.34 2.92
C TYR A 490 -32.64 8.79 3.05
N PHE A 491 -31.87 9.61 3.77
CA PHE A 491 -32.17 11.04 3.98
C PHE A 491 -32.27 11.79 2.64
N TRP A 492 -31.32 11.58 1.73
CA TRP A 492 -31.34 12.21 0.41
C TRP A 492 -32.60 11.81 -0.39
N ARG A 493 -32.96 10.53 -0.36
CA ARG A 493 -34.16 10.03 -1.03
C ARG A 493 -35.42 10.68 -0.45
N GLU A 494 -35.57 10.71 0.86
CA GLU A 494 -36.77 11.28 1.50
C GLU A 494 -36.84 12.80 1.35
N ARG A 495 -35.71 13.51 1.45
CA ARG A 495 -35.69 14.98 1.44
C ARG A 495 -35.74 15.56 0.03
N PHE A 496 -34.97 15.01 -0.90
CA PHE A 496 -34.82 15.54 -2.25
C PHE A 496 -35.59 14.73 -3.30
N GLY A 497 -35.99 13.48 -3.02
CA GLY A 497 -36.75 12.68 -3.99
C GLY A 497 -38.04 13.35 -4.44
N GLY A 498 -38.79 13.96 -3.50
CA GLY A 498 -39.98 14.75 -3.81
C GLY A 498 -39.69 16.01 -4.62
N LEU A 499 -38.62 16.74 -4.27
CA LEU A 499 -38.17 17.94 -4.99
C LEU A 499 -37.73 17.60 -6.43
N LEU A 500 -36.91 16.58 -6.60
CA LEU A 500 -36.43 16.10 -7.89
C LEU A 500 -37.61 15.68 -8.79
N THR A 501 -38.55 14.93 -8.23
CA THR A 501 -39.77 14.50 -8.93
C THR A 501 -40.65 15.70 -9.30
N SER A 502 -40.82 16.65 -8.38
CA SER A 502 -41.59 17.89 -8.62
C SER A 502 -40.94 18.78 -9.69
N LEU A 503 -39.61 18.91 -9.70
CA LEU A 503 -38.88 19.68 -10.70
C LEU A 503 -38.89 18.98 -12.07
N TRP A 504 -38.75 17.65 -12.10
CA TRP A 504 -38.82 16.86 -13.33
C TRP A 504 -40.19 16.96 -14.02
N ASN A 505 -41.26 16.97 -13.21
CA ASN A 505 -42.64 17.09 -13.66
C ASN A 505 -43.08 18.54 -13.89
N GLY A 506 -42.30 19.54 -13.47
CA GLY A 506 -42.59 20.98 -13.58
C GLY A 506 -42.38 21.60 -14.98
N GLY A 507 -42.42 20.80 -16.04
CA GLY A 507 -42.24 21.28 -17.42
C GLY A 507 -40.81 21.74 -17.75
N LEU A 508 -40.66 22.63 -18.74
CA LEU A 508 -39.34 23.10 -19.20
C LEU A 508 -38.58 23.84 -18.10
N VAL A 509 -39.24 24.75 -17.37
CA VAL A 509 -38.62 25.54 -16.30
C VAL A 509 -38.14 24.65 -15.17
N GLY A 510 -38.96 23.69 -14.72
CA GLY A 510 -38.58 22.73 -13.69
C GLY A 510 -37.39 21.87 -14.09
N ARG A 511 -37.36 21.40 -15.34
CA ARG A 511 -36.23 20.61 -15.89
C ARG A 511 -34.95 21.44 -16.04
N THR A 512 -35.05 22.71 -16.43
CA THR A 512 -33.90 23.61 -16.51
C THR A 512 -33.34 23.93 -15.12
N LEU A 513 -34.21 24.18 -14.13
CA LEU A 513 -33.80 24.38 -12.74
C LEU A 513 -33.16 23.10 -12.15
N LEU A 514 -33.70 21.93 -12.48
CA LEU A 514 -33.12 20.66 -12.10
C LEU A 514 -31.75 20.43 -12.76
N ALA A 515 -31.59 20.76 -14.04
CA ALA A 515 -30.31 20.67 -14.73
C ALA A 515 -29.27 21.62 -14.11
N LEU A 516 -29.66 22.84 -13.75
CA LEU A 516 -28.81 23.78 -13.02
C LEU A 516 -28.46 23.27 -11.61
N LEU A 517 -29.42 22.69 -10.90
CA LEU A 517 -29.21 22.09 -9.58
C LEU A 517 -28.24 20.89 -9.66
N ILE A 518 -28.39 20.01 -10.65
CA ILE A 518 -27.47 18.90 -10.90
C ILE A 518 -26.08 19.43 -11.31
N LEU A 519 -25.99 20.47 -12.11
CA LEU A 519 -24.72 21.06 -12.53
C LEU A 519 -23.96 21.69 -11.35
N PHE A 520 -24.67 22.43 -10.49
CA PHE A 520 -24.09 23.21 -9.41
C PHE A 520 -23.83 22.38 -8.13
N VAL A 521 -24.77 21.50 -7.76
CA VAL A 521 -24.70 20.67 -6.54
C VAL A 521 -24.26 19.24 -6.86
N GLY A 522 -24.79 18.66 -7.93
CA GLY A 522 -24.47 17.29 -8.34
C GLY A 522 -23.10 17.13 -9.02
N GLY A 523 -22.64 18.14 -9.75
CA GLY A 523 -21.38 18.09 -10.52
C GLY A 523 -20.14 17.75 -9.68
N PRO A 524 -19.90 18.42 -8.54
CA PRO A 524 -18.81 18.10 -7.62
C PRO A 524 -18.95 16.70 -7.00
N VAL A 525 -20.15 16.30 -6.60
CA VAL A 525 -20.43 14.98 -6.01
C VAL A 525 -20.18 13.85 -7.02
N ILE A 526 -20.63 14.03 -8.26
CA ILE A 526 -20.40 13.08 -9.36
C ILE A 526 -18.91 13.00 -9.70
N ARG A 527 -18.19 14.13 -9.78
CA ARG A 527 -16.73 14.13 -10.00
C ARG A 527 -15.98 13.42 -8.87
N GLY A 528 -16.33 13.70 -7.62
CA GLY A 528 -15.80 13.01 -6.44
C GLY A 528 -16.10 11.50 -6.46
N GLY A 529 -17.34 11.12 -6.81
CA GLY A 529 -17.76 9.73 -6.98
C GLY A 529 -16.99 9.00 -8.08
N ILE A 530 -16.78 9.63 -9.24
CA ILE A 530 -15.97 9.09 -10.35
C ILE A 530 -14.51 8.94 -9.94
N ALA A 531 -13.93 9.95 -9.27
CA ALA A 531 -12.57 9.88 -8.76
C ALA A 531 -12.41 8.75 -7.72
N GLY A 532 -13.39 8.59 -6.82
CA GLY A 532 -13.47 7.50 -5.85
C GLY A 532 -13.58 6.14 -6.50
N LEU A 533 -14.47 5.97 -7.49
CA LEU A 533 -14.59 4.74 -8.28
C LEU A 533 -13.30 4.39 -9.02
N ARG A 534 -12.60 5.38 -9.60
CA ARG A 534 -11.28 5.19 -10.22
C ARG A 534 -10.21 4.81 -9.20
N ALA A 535 -10.25 5.37 -7.98
CA ALA A 535 -9.32 5.00 -6.91
C ALA A 535 -9.58 3.57 -6.40
N ILE A 536 -10.84 3.19 -6.22
CA ILE A 536 -11.26 1.82 -5.89
C ILE A 536 -10.86 0.86 -7.01
N GLY A 537 -11.08 1.23 -8.28
CA GLY A 537 -10.64 0.45 -9.44
C GLY A 537 -9.12 0.25 -9.46
N ARG A 538 -8.33 1.30 -9.20
CA ARG A 538 -6.86 1.22 -9.09
C ARG A 538 -6.41 0.31 -7.94
N ARG A 539 -7.08 0.37 -6.77
CA ARG A 539 -6.82 -0.54 -5.63
C ARG A 539 -7.27 -1.97 -5.89
N GLY A 540 -8.39 -2.17 -6.58
CA GLY A 540 -8.87 -3.49 -7.00
C GLY A 540 -7.89 -4.14 -7.98
N LEU A 541 -7.38 -3.36 -8.95
CA LEU A 541 -6.33 -3.78 -9.88
C LEU A 541 -5.00 -4.08 -9.16
N SER A 542 -4.61 -3.34 -8.12
CA SER A 542 -3.39 -3.64 -7.35
C SER A 542 -3.53 -4.88 -6.47
N ILE A 543 -4.70 -5.13 -5.88
CA ILE A 543 -5.03 -6.38 -5.17
C ILE A 543 -5.07 -7.55 -6.15
N PHE A 544 -5.68 -7.38 -7.32
CA PHE A 544 -5.71 -8.39 -8.38
C PHE A 544 -4.29 -8.71 -8.89
N ARG A 545 -3.42 -7.69 -9.03
CA ARG A 545 -1.99 -7.86 -9.32
C ARG A 545 -1.24 -8.56 -8.18
N ARG A 546 -1.54 -8.28 -6.90
CA ARG A 546 -0.95 -9.00 -5.74
C ARG A 546 -1.40 -10.45 -5.65
N ILE A 547 -2.66 -10.75 -5.98
CA ILE A 547 -3.18 -12.12 -6.04
C ILE A 547 -2.54 -12.86 -7.22
N ARG A 548 -2.35 -12.20 -8.37
CA ARG A 548 -1.58 -12.74 -9.50
C ARG A 548 -0.11 -12.98 -9.13
N PHE A 549 0.52 -12.05 -8.42
CA PHE A 549 1.91 -12.14 -7.92
C PHE A 549 2.10 -13.34 -6.98
N ARG A 550 1.11 -13.63 -6.12
CA ARG A 550 1.14 -14.81 -5.23
C ARG A 550 0.99 -16.13 -6.00
N ARG A 551 0.37 -16.10 -7.19
CA ARG A 551 0.36 -17.22 -8.15
C ARG A 551 1.68 -17.31 -8.94
N GLU A 552 2.35 -16.18 -9.18
CA GLU A 552 3.64 -16.12 -9.87
C GLU A 552 4.84 -16.56 -9.01
N THR A 553 4.78 -16.42 -7.68
CA THR A 553 5.88 -16.85 -6.80
C THR A 553 6.03 -18.38 -6.74
N SER A 554 4.92 -19.13 -6.89
CA SER A 554 4.96 -20.60 -6.78
C SER A 554 5.73 -21.27 -7.91
N TRP A 555 5.66 -20.78 -9.15
CA TRP A 555 6.41 -21.37 -10.26
C TRP A 555 7.86 -20.89 -10.32
N ARG A 556 8.18 -19.73 -9.74
CA ARG A 556 9.57 -19.23 -9.67
C ARG A 556 10.41 -20.02 -8.67
N VAL A 557 9.82 -20.40 -7.53
CA VAL A 557 10.45 -21.34 -6.59
C VAL A 557 10.64 -22.70 -7.27
N GLU A 558 9.62 -23.21 -7.96
CA GLU A 558 9.75 -24.47 -8.72
C GLU A 558 10.79 -24.37 -9.87
N ALA A 559 10.93 -23.20 -10.51
CA ALA A 559 11.96 -22.96 -11.52
C ALA A 559 13.36 -22.96 -10.91
N ALA A 560 13.55 -22.30 -9.76
CA ALA A 560 14.81 -22.33 -9.04
C ALA A 560 15.19 -23.76 -8.63
N GLU A 561 14.26 -24.52 -8.04
CA GLU A 561 14.47 -25.91 -7.64
C GLU A 561 14.84 -26.82 -8.82
N LEU A 562 14.14 -26.71 -9.96
CA LEU A 562 14.44 -27.54 -11.14
C LEU A 562 15.74 -27.13 -11.84
N ILE A 563 16.13 -25.85 -11.79
CA ILE A 563 17.39 -25.38 -12.38
C ILE A 563 18.58 -25.73 -11.48
N ASP A 564 18.45 -25.57 -10.17
CA ASP A 564 19.45 -25.92 -9.16
C ASP A 564 19.81 -27.42 -9.20
N ALA A 565 18.82 -28.28 -9.48
CA ALA A 565 19.02 -29.72 -9.64
C ALA A 565 19.80 -30.12 -10.92
N LEU A 566 20.13 -29.20 -11.82
CA LEU A 566 20.90 -29.50 -13.02
C LEU A 566 22.40 -29.59 -12.68
N PRO A 567 23.14 -30.61 -13.17
CA PRO A 567 24.55 -30.82 -12.82
C PRO A 567 25.47 -29.63 -13.09
N ALA A 568 25.19 -28.87 -14.15
CA ALA A 568 25.98 -27.69 -14.48
C ALA A 568 25.68 -26.49 -13.56
N PHE A 569 24.54 -26.48 -12.86
CA PHE A 569 24.03 -25.34 -12.07
C PHE A 569 24.08 -25.59 -10.55
N GLU A 570 24.34 -26.82 -10.10
CA GLU A 570 24.45 -27.21 -8.68
C GLU A 570 25.49 -26.38 -7.90
N SER A 571 26.53 -25.87 -8.58
CA SER A 571 27.59 -25.06 -7.97
C SER A 571 27.31 -23.55 -7.96
N LEU A 572 26.12 -23.12 -8.39
CA LEU A 572 25.77 -21.70 -8.40
C LEU A 572 25.37 -21.20 -6.99
N PRO A 573 25.86 -20.02 -6.57
CA PRO A 573 25.38 -19.33 -5.39
C PRO A 573 23.85 -19.10 -5.37
N GLU A 574 23.21 -19.22 -4.20
CA GLU A 574 21.76 -19.05 -4.04
C GLU A 574 21.23 -17.69 -4.55
N ASP A 575 22.03 -16.62 -4.42
CA ASP A 575 21.68 -15.29 -4.94
C ASP A 575 21.64 -15.26 -6.47
N LEU A 576 22.59 -15.92 -7.14
CA LEU A 576 22.61 -16.06 -8.60
C LEU A 576 21.47 -16.95 -9.11
N LEU A 577 21.13 -18.02 -8.39
CA LEU A 577 19.96 -18.86 -8.70
C LEU A 577 18.65 -18.09 -8.55
N SER A 578 18.53 -17.26 -7.51
CA SER A 578 17.37 -16.38 -7.31
C SER A 578 17.24 -15.34 -8.42
N ASP A 579 18.36 -14.74 -8.83
CA ASP A 579 18.40 -13.80 -9.96
C ASP A 579 18.03 -14.49 -11.27
N LEU A 580 18.55 -15.70 -11.52
CA LEU A 580 18.21 -16.51 -12.69
C LEU A 580 16.72 -16.86 -12.72
N ALA A 581 16.16 -17.35 -11.62
CA ALA A 581 14.73 -17.66 -11.49
C ALA A 581 13.84 -16.42 -11.71
N GLY A 582 14.34 -15.22 -11.40
CA GLY A 582 13.70 -13.95 -11.71
C GLY A 582 13.57 -13.65 -13.21
N HIS A 583 14.42 -14.24 -14.05
CA HIS A 583 14.50 -14.02 -15.49
C HIS A 583 13.97 -15.19 -16.34
N VAL A 584 13.56 -16.29 -15.72
CA VAL A 584 12.93 -17.44 -16.39
C VAL A 584 11.53 -17.09 -16.92
N ARG A 585 11.19 -17.57 -18.12
CA ARG A 585 9.83 -17.50 -18.68
C ARG A 585 9.19 -18.88 -18.78
N LEU A 586 7.94 -19.01 -18.33
CA LEU A 586 7.15 -20.21 -18.55
C LEU A 586 6.55 -20.19 -19.97
N ALA A 587 6.77 -21.26 -20.73
CA ALA A 587 6.21 -21.48 -22.06
C ALA A 587 5.43 -22.79 -22.09
N SER A 588 4.33 -22.83 -22.85
CA SER A 588 3.53 -24.05 -23.07
C SER A 588 3.56 -24.42 -24.54
N VAL A 589 3.76 -25.69 -24.84
CA VAL A 589 3.89 -26.24 -26.19
C VAL A 589 2.93 -27.41 -26.36
N HIS A 590 2.19 -27.40 -27.47
CA HIS A 590 1.18 -28.43 -27.73
C HIS A 590 1.81 -29.72 -28.31
N PRO A 591 1.16 -30.88 -28.12
CA PRO A 591 1.61 -32.14 -28.70
C PRO A 591 1.91 -32.04 -30.20
N GLY A 592 3.05 -32.56 -30.63
CA GLY A 592 3.52 -32.57 -32.02
C GLY A 592 4.18 -31.26 -32.48
N GLN A 593 4.11 -30.17 -31.70
CA GLN A 593 4.73 -28.90 -32.05
C GLN A 593 6.26 -28.94 -31.81
N PRO A 594 7.08 -28.54 -32.78
CA PRO A 594 8.53 -28.42 -32.56
C PRO A 594 8.82 -27.19 -31.70
N ILE A 595 9.66 -27.39 -30.67
CA ILE A 595 10.18 -26.33 -29.80
C ILE A 595 11.28 -25.56 -30.55
N PHE A 596 12.15 -26.29 -31.25
CA PHE A 596 13.05 -25.78 -32.28
C PHE A 596 13.42 -26.90 -33.26
N ARG A 597 13.96 -26.54 -34.41
CA ARG A 597 14.40 -27.48 -35.45
C ARG A 597 15.92 -27.53 -35.54
N GLN A 598 16.43 -28.66 -36.00
CA GLN A 598 17.83 -28.82 -36.38
C GLN A 598 18.21 -27.72 -37.39
N GLY A 599 19.37 -27.10 -37.18
CA GLY A 599 19.87 -25.98 -37.98
C GLY A 599 19.41 -24.59 -37.52
N ASP A 600 18.43 -24.49 -36.60
CA ASP A 600 18.01 -23.19 -36.05
C ASP A 600 19.15 -22.52 -35.27
N ARG A 601 19.16 -21.19 -35.19
CA ARG A 601 20.08 -20.47 -34.30
C ARG A 601 19.63 -20.66 -32.85
N ALA A 602 20.56 -20.97 -31.96
CA ALA A 602 20.26 -21.09 -30.54
C ALA A 602 20.05 -19.72 -29.88
N THR A 603 18.86 -19.51 -29.34
CA THR A 603 18.43 -18.23 -28.72
C THR A 603 18.06 -18.36 -27.24
N ALA A 604 17.88 -19.58 -26.75
CA ALA A 604 17.52 -19.89 -25.37
C ALA A 604 17.91 -21.34 -25.02
N PHE A 605 17.97 -21.67 -23.73
CA PHE A 605 17.91 -23.05 -23.27
C PHE A 605 16.60 -23.28 -22.51
N PHE A 606 16.22 -24.55 -22.37
CA PHE A 606 14.92 -24.94 -21.83
C PHE A 606 15.07 -26.00 -20.73
N VAL A 607 14.21 -25.93 -19.72
CA VAL A 607 14.07 -26.94 -18.66
C VAL A 607 12.62 -27.40 -18.62
N ILE A 608 12.38 -28.71 -18.61
CA ILE A 608 11.03 -29.26 -18.70
C ILE A 608 10.38 -29.24 -17.31
N ARG A 609 9.30 -28.47 -17.17
CA ARG A 609 8.50 -28.44 -15.94
C ARG A 609 7.50 -29.59 -15.90
N ARG A 610 6.86 -29.88 -17.03
CA ARG A 610 5.83 -30.90 -17.18
C ARG A 610 5.76 -31.35 -18.64
N GLY A 611 5.46 -32.62 -18.85
CA GLY A 611 5.37 -33.22 -20.18
C GLY A 611 6.68 -33.89 -20.60
N THR A 612 6.72 -34.28 -21.86
CA THR A 612 7.74 -35.10 -22.51
C THR A 612 8.02 -34.56 -23.91
N VAL A 613 9.29 -34.51 -24.26
CA VAL A 613 9.76 -34.04 -25.57
C VAL A 613 10.63 -35.10 -26.22
N ARG A 614 10.53 -35.25 -27.53
CA ARG A 614 11.38 -36.13 -28.34
C ARG A 614 12.47 -35.32 -29.02
N VAL A 615 13.70 -35.82 -28.97
CA VAL A 615 14.87 -35.29 -29.67
C VAL A 615 15.11 -36.14 -30.91
N GLU A 616 15.05 -35.52 -32.09
CA GLU A 616 15.13 -36.20 -33.39
C GLU A 616 16.12 -35.51 -34.32
N THR A 617 16.95 -36.27 -35.02
CA THR A 617 17.85 -35.77 -36.07
C THR A 617 17.40 -36.27 -37.43
N GLU A 618 17.54 -35.43 -38.44
CA GLU A 618 17.21 -35.78 -39.83
C GLU A 618 18.51 -35.95 -40.63
N HIS A 619 18.68 -37.10 -41.28
CA HIS A 619 19.86 -37.37 -42.09
C HIS A 619 19.83 -36.53 -43.37
N PRO A 620 20.86 -35.70 -43.67
CA PRO A 620 20.80 -34.69 -44.73
C PRO A 620 20.59 -35.24 -46.15
N ASP A 621 20.99 -36.50 -46.39
CA ASP A 621 20.90 -37.13 -47.72
C ASP A 621 19.66 -38.03 -47.92
N THR A 622 19.11 -38.62 -46.86
CA THR A 622 18.00 -39.60 -46.97
C THR A 622 16.68 -39.08 -46.42
N GLY A 623 16.69 -38.05 -45.56
CA GLY A 623 15.50 -37.55 -44.87
C GLY A 623 14.99 -38.51 -43.79
N ASP A 624 15.75 -39.56 -43.47
CA ASP A 624 15.40 -40.49 -42.39
C ASP A 624 15.51 -39.77 -41.04
N VAL A 625 14.47 -39.92 -40.22
CA VAL A 625 14.39 -39.34 -38.88
C VAL A 625 14.88 -40.38 -37.88
N GLU A 626 16.00 -40.09 -37.24
CA GLU A 626 16.55 -40.88 -36.16
C GLU A 626 16.15 -40.24 -34.82
N VAL A 627 15.45 -41.00 -33.97
CA VAL A 627 15.09 -40.55 -32.62
C VAL A 627 16.28 -40.79 -31.71
N LEU A 628 16.92 -39.70 -31.29
CA LEU A 628 18.06 -39.76 -30.39
C LEU A 628 17.63 -40.04 -28.95
N ASN A 629 16.57 -39.37 -28.47
CA ASN A 629 16.12 -39.51 -27.09
C ASN A 629 14.70 -38.97 -26.83
N THR A 630 14.18 -39.25 -25.63
CA THR A 630 12.94 -38.66 -25.08
C THR A 630 13.25 -38.07 -23.70
N LEU A 631 12.92 -36.80 -23.49
CA LEU A 631 13.20 -36.06 -22.25
C LEU A 631 11.91 -35.74 -21.50
N GLY A 632 11.97 -35.72 -20.17
CA GLY A 632 10.85 -35.48 -19.25
C GLY A 632 11.14 -34.43 -18.18
N ARG A 633 10.26 -34.35 -17.17
CA ARG A 633 10.32 -33.34 -16.10
C ARG A 633 11.69 -33.31 -15.40
N GLY A 634 12.24 -32.11 -15.26
CA GLY A 634 13.53 -31.84 -14.62
C GLY A 634 14.72 -31.89 -15.57
N GLU A 635 14.56 -32.41 -16.79
CA GLU A 635 15.64 -32.44 -17.77
C GLU A 635 15.72 -31.13 -18.56
N ALA A 636 16.93 -30.78 -18.97
CA ALA A 636 17.24 -29.58 -19.73
C ALA A 636 17.72 -29.91 -21.15
N PHE A 637 17.49 -28.99 -22.08
CA PHE A 637 17.97 -29.11 -23.46
C PHE A 637 18.20 -27.74 -24.12
N GLY A 638 19.09 -27.72 -25.12
CA GLY A 638 19.40 -26.54 -25.91
C GLY A 638 20.53 -25.66 -25.35
N GLU A 639 21.26 -26.15 -24.36
CA GLU A 639 22.45 -25.55 -23.76
C GLU A 639 23.62 -25.38 -24.75
N LEU A 640 23.89 -26.38 -25.60
CA LEU A 640 25.09 -26.41 -26.44
C LEU A 640 25.17 -25.28 -27.47
N GLY A 641 24.05 -24.95 -28.11
CA GLY A 641 24.05 -23.90 -29.13
C GLY A 641 24.32 -22.51 -28.56
N LEU A 642 24.16 -22.32 -27.24
CA LEU A 642 24.44 -21.05 -26.57
C LEU A 642 25.94 -20.82 -26.38
N LEU A 643 26.72 -21.87 -26.10
CA LEU A 643 28.17 -21.78 -25.80
C LEU A 643 29.03 -21.49 -27.03
N GLY A 644 28.70 -22.07 -28.19
CA GLY A 644 29.51 -21.96 -29.41
C GLY A 644 28.93 -21.12 -30.54
N ALA A 645 27.76 -20.50 -30.32
CA ALA A 645 26.93 -19.91 -31.38
C ALA A 645 26.64 -20.86 -32.56
N ALA A 646 26.71 -22.18 -32.29
CA ALA A 646 26.46 -23.22 -33.27
C ALA A 646 24.95 -23.39 -33.55
N PRO A 647 24.56 -23.81 -34.76
CA PRO A 647 23.18 -24.21 -35.05
C PRO A 647 22.72 -25.35 -34.14
N ARG A 648 21.41 -25.49 -33.94
CA ARG A 648 20.82 -26.63 -33.23
C ARG A 648 21.22 -27.95 -33.91
N SER A 649 21.78 -28.87 -33.14
CA SER A 649 22.22 -30.18 -33.63
C SER A 649 21.08 -31.16 -33.91
N ALA A 650 19.92 -30.96 -33.28
CA ALA A 650 18.73 -31.81 -33.42
C ALA A 650 17.44 -30.97 -33.37
N THR A 651 16.34 -31.55 -33.84
CA THR A 651 14.98 -31.03 -33.65
C THR A 651 14.43 -31.55 -32.32
N VAL A 652 13.74 -30.70 -31.57
CA VAL A 652 13.05 -31.11 -30.32
C VAL A 652 11.56 -30.85 -30.47
N ARG A 653 10.74 -31.87 -30.21
CA ARG A 653 9.28 -31.83 -30.44
C ARG A 653 8.54 -32.31 -29.21
N ALA A 654 7.45 -31.64 -28.85
CA ALA A 654 6.57 -32.07 -27.78
C ALA A 654 5.85 -33.39 -28.15
N GLU A 655 5.89 -34.39 -27.27
CA GLU A 655 5.09 -35.62 -27.43
C GLU A 655 3.69 -35.46 -26.83
N ASP A 656 3.60 -34.81 -25.67
CA ASP A 656 2.37 -34.45 -24.97
C ASP A 656 2.28 -32.92 -24.74
N GLU A 657 1.42 -32.48 -23.83
CA GLU A 657 1.32 -31.05 -23.48
C GLU A 657 2.48 -30.67 -22.56
N VAL A 658 3.42 -29.88 -23.09
CA VAL A 658 4.68 -29.60 -22.40
C VAL A 658 4.69 -28.18 -21.85
N GLU A 659 5.06 -28.03 -20.59
CA GLU A 659 5.41 -26.76 -19.98
C GLU A 659 6.92 -26.69 -19.77
N LEU A 660 7.54 -25.60 -20.24
CA LEU A 660 8.98 -25.38 -20.24
C LEU A 660 9.29 -24.11 -19.46
N PHE A 661 10.36 -24.13 -18.68
CA PHE A 661 11.09 -22.93 -18.29
C PHE A 661 12.08 -22.58 -19.40
N THR A 662 12.04 -21.33 -19.87
CA THR A 662 12.90 -20.81 -20.93
C THR A 662 13.82 -19.76 -20.35
N VAL A 663 15.12 -19.92 -20.56
CA VAL A 663 16.15 -18.93 -20.23
C VAL A 663 16.79 -18.43 -21.51
N ASP A 664 16.69 -17.13 -21.75
CA ASP A 664 17.22 -16.52 -22.97
C ASP A 664 18.75 -16.44 -22.96
N LYS A 665 19.33 -16.36 -24.15
CA LYS A 665 20.78 -16.27 -24.34
C LYS A 665 21.41 -15.11 -23.56
N GLY A 666 20.78 -13.93 -23.49
CA GLY A 666 21.36 -12.78 -22.79
C GLY A 666 21.39 -12.96 -21.27
N THR A 667 20.45 -13.71 -20.72
CA THR A 667 20.46 -14.14 -19.31
C THR A 667 21.53 -15.21 -19.07
N PHE A 668 21.68 -16.17 -19.98
CA PHE A 668 22.71 -17.21 -19.90
C PHE A 668 24.14 -16.65 -20.06
N ASP A 669 24.36 -15.74 -21.01
CA ASP A 669 25.64 -15.07 -21.26
C ASP A 669 26.07 -14.23 -20.04
N ARG A 670 25.11 -13.62 -19.33
CA ARG A 670 25.39 -12.87 -18.09
C ARG A 670 25.88 -13.78 -16.96
N LEU A 671 25.31 -14.99 -16.84
CA LEU A 671 25.78 -15.97 -15.86
C LEU A 671 27.19 -16.46 -16.19
N LEU A 672 27.47 -16.73 -17.46
CA LEU A 672 28.81 -17.11 -17.93
C LEU A 672 29.84 -15.98 -17.73
N ALA A 673 29.44 -14.73 -17.89
CA ALA A 673 30.32 -13.57 -17.73
C ALA A 673 30.63 -13.24 -16.26
N ASP A 674 29.83 -13.73 -15.30
CA ASP A 674 30.06 -13.53 -13.87
C ASP A 674 31.04 -14.57 -13.29
N GLU A 675 32.20 -14.67 -13.96
CA GLU A 675 33.28 -15.64 -13.68
C GLU A 675 33.87 -15.48 -12.27
N ILE A 676 33.69 -14.29 -11.66
CA ILE A 676 34.06 -14.01 -10.26
C ILE A 676 33.18 -14.79 -9.28
N ARG A 677 31.90 -14.97 -9.60
CA ARG A 677 30.92 -15.59 -8.70
C ARG A 677 30.73 -17.07 -8.95
N ALA A 678 30.98 -17.56 -10.17
CA ALA A 678 30.82 -18.97 -10.52
C ALA A 678 31.91 -19.48 -11.50
N PRO A 679 33.19 -19.54 -11.09
CA PRO A 679 34.29 -19.94 -11.97
C PRO A 679 34.18 -21.38 -12.48
N GLU A 680 33.59 -22.30 -11.71
CA GLU A 680 33.45 -23.72 -12.11
C GLU A 680 32.33 -23.95 -13.14
N PHE A 681 31.36 -23.03 -13.23
CA PHE A 681 30.19 -23.13 -14.11
C PHE A 681 30.58 -23.16 -15.59
N GLY A 682 31.40 -22.20 -16.02
CA GLY A 682 31.86 -22.09 -17.40
C GLY A 682 32.70 -23.28 -17.85
N HIS A 683 33.65 -23.71 -17.01
CA HIS A 683 34.53 -24.86 -17.30
C HIS A 683 33.78 -26.19 -17.37
N THR A 684 32.79 -26.39 -16.49
CA THR A 684 31.96 -27.61 -16.48
C THR A 684 31.12 -27.69 -17.75
N LEU A 685 30.46 -26.60 -18.14
CA LEU A 685 29.69 -26.53 -19.38
C LEU A 685 30.54 -26.75 -20.63
N GLN A 686 31.74 -26.18 -20.68
CA GLN A 686 32.67 -26.43 -21.78
C GLN A 686 33.12 -27.89 -21.84
N SER A 687 33.42 -28.50 -20.69
CA SER A 687 33.85 -29.91 -20.62
C SER A 687 32.74 -30.88 -21.03
N LEU A 688 31.50 -30.61 -20.63
CA LEU A 688 30.32 -31.36 -21.07
C LEU A 688 30.11 -31.25 -22.59
N ALA A 689 30.30 -30.06 -23.16
CA ALA A 689 30.22 -29.84 -24.60
C ALA A 689 31.31 -30.62 -25.35
N GLU A 690 32.56 -30.58 -24.89
CA GLU A 690 33.68 -31.34 -25.49
C GLU A 690 33.45 -32.86 -25.43
N LEU A 691 32.90 -33.38 -24.33
CA LEU A 691 32.59 -34.80 -24.21
C LEU A 691 31.50 -35.25 -25.18
N ARG A 692 30.44 -34.45 -25.35
CA ARG A 692 29.29 -34.83 -26.21
C ARG A 692 29.64 -34.90 -27.69
N GLU A 693 30.71 -34.24 -28.12
CA GLU A 693 31.24 -34.36 -29.48
C GLU A 693 31.92 -35.71 -29.74
N LEU A 694 32.34 -36.42 -28.68
CA LEU A 694 32.94 -37.74 -28.81
C LEU A 694 31.86 -38.79 -29.09
N SER A 695 32.07 -39.60 -30.13
CA SER A 695 31.14 -40.65 -30.55
C SER A 695 30.66 -41.56 -29.40
N PRO A 696 31.53 -42.01 -28.47
CA PRO A 696 31.12 -42.82 -27.32
C PRO A 696 30.13 -42.16 -26.36
N PHE A 697 30.09 -40.84 -26.27
CA PHE A 697 29.31 -40.12 -25.27
C PHE A 697 28.17 -39.29 -25.88
N ARG A 698 28.07 -39.23 -27.21
CA ARG A 698 27.06 -38.44 -27.94
C ARG A 698 25.62 -38.73 -27.51
N HIS A 699 25.34 -39.98 -27.14
CA HIS A 699 24.01 -40.45 -26.76
C HIS A 699 23.68 -40.23 -25.28
N LEU A 700 24.66 -39.84 -24.46
CA LEU A 700 24.48 -39.64 -23.03
C LEU A 700 23.81 -38.29 -22.73
N GLN A 701 23.00 -38.27 -21.67
CA GLN A 701 22.35 -37.08 -21.14
C GLN A 701 23.32 -36.16 -20.41
N ALA A 702 22.92 -34.92 -20.12
CA ALA A 702 23.75 -33.98 -19.36
C ALA A 702 24.12 -34.50 -17.95
N SER A 703 23.19 -35.20 -17.28
CA SER A 703 23.44 -35.88 -16.00
C SER A 703 24.44 -37.02 -16.13
N GLU A 704 24.27 -37.88 -17.13
CA GLU A 704 25.19 -38.99 -17.39
C GLU A 704 26.58 -38.50 -17.83
N LEU A 705 26.64 -37.40 -18.60
CA LEU A 705 27.90 -36.74 -18.98
C LEU A 705 28.59 -36.11 -17.77
N ALA A 706 27.84 -35.59 -16.80
CA ALA A 706 28.39 -35.14 -15.53
C ALA A 706 28.98 -36.32 -14.74
N ASP A 707 28.32 -37.49 -14.74
CA ASP A 707 28.88 -38.72 -14.18
C ASP A 707 30.15 -39.18 -14.93
N VAL A 708 30.20 -39.02 -16.26
CA VAL A 708 31.43 -39.25 -17.07
C VAL A 708 32.57 -38.35 -16.59
N LEU A 709 32.30 -37.06 -16.33
CA LEU A 709 33.29 -36.13 -15.80
C LEU A 709 33.73 -36.49 -14.38
N ALA A 710 32.83 -37.00 -13.54
CA ALA A 710 33.15 -37.43 -12.18
C ALA A 710 34.06 -38.68 -12.15
N HIS A 711 33.93 -39.57 -13.15
CA HIS A 711 34.68 -40.83 -13.26
C HIS A 711 35.86 -40.79 -14.25
N GLY A 712 36.17 -39.62 -14.78
CA GLY A 712 37.12 -39.52 -15.88
C GLY A 712 37.87 -38.20 -15.94
N GLY A 713 38.81 -38.13 -16.87
CA GLY A 713 39.61 -36.94 -17.08
C GLY A 713 40.34 -36.95 -18.41
N TRP A 714 40.66 -35.76 -18.90
CA TRP A 714 41.48 -35.60 -20.09
C TRP A 714 42.94 -35.97 -19.80
N ILE A 715 43.50 -36.82 -20.64
CA ILE A 715 44.91 -37.19 -20.64
C ILE A 715 45.58 -36.75 -21.95
N THR A 716 46.88 -36.49 -21.88
CA THR A 716 47.72 -36.20 -23.05
C THR A 716 48.86 -37.21 -23.15
N ALA A 717 49.23 -37.57 -24.38
CA ALA A 717 50.34 -38.46 -24.67
C ALA A 717 51.21 -37.88 -25.79
N ALA A 718 52.53 -37.92 -25.61
CA ALA A 718 53.49 -37.50 -26.61
C ALA A 718 53.69 -38.58 -27.69
N PRO A 719 54.14 -38.24 -28.92
CA PRO A 719 54.51 -39.23 -29.93
C PRO A 719 55.48 -40.29 -29.38
N GLY A 720 55.17 -41.57 -29.62
CA GLY A 720 55.94 -42.73 -29.14
C GLY A 720 55.58 -43.19 -27.72
N GLN A 721 54.73 -42.46 -26.99
CA GLN A 721 54.29 -42.85 -25.66
C GLN A 721 53.25 -43.97 -25.71
N GLU A 722 53.47 -45.03 -24.95
CA GLU A 722 52.51 -46.13 -24.75
C GLU A 722 51.38 -45.66 -23.82
N LEU A 723 50.12 -45.77 -24.26
CA LEU A 723 48.93 -45.49 -23.44
C LEU A 723 48.41 -46.74 -22.74
N ILE A 724 48.55 -47.89 -23.40
CA ILE A 724 48.17 -49.22 -22.91
C ILE A 724 49.24 -50.19 -23.34
N ARG A 725 49.59 -51.16 -22.50
CA ARG A 725 50.46 -52.28 -22.85
C ARG A 725 49.70 -53.60 -22.84
N GLU A 726 49.99 -54.44 -23.84
CA GLU A 726 49.45 -55.79 -23.95
C GLU A 726 49.79 -56.63 -22.70
N GLY A 727 48.80 -57.35 -22.18
CA GLY A 727 48.94 -58.18 -20.98
C GLY A 727 48.69 -57.46 -19.64
N ASP A 728 48.63 -56.12 -19.62
CA ASP A 728 48.29 -55.38 -18.41
C ASP A 728 46.82 -55.57 -18.01
N ILE A 729 46.48 -55.26 -16.76
CA ILE A 729 45.09 -55.28 -16.30
C ILE A 729 44.34 -54.09 -16.93
N GLY A 730 43.17 -54.34 -17.50
CA GLY A 730 42.29 -53.28 -17.98
C GLY A 730 41.58 -52.56 -16.84
N ASP A 731 41.85 -51.27 -16.66
CA ASP A 731 41.30 -50.44 -15.59
C ASP A 731 40.51 -49.21 -16.08
N ALA A 732 40.63 -48.89 -17.37
CA ALA A 732 40.02 -47.71 -17.97
C ALA A 732 39.72 -47.87 -19.47
N PHE A 733 38.77 -47.06 -19.94
CA PHE A 733 38.38 -46.85 -21.33
C PHE A 733 38.91 -45.50 -21.82
N TYR A 734 39.21 -45.37 -23.12
CA TYR A 734 39.76 -44.15 -23.69
C TYR A 734 39.01 -43.73 -24.96
N ALA A 735 38.55 -42.47 -25.01
CA ALA A 735 37.96 -41.86 -26.20
C ALA A 735 38.88 -40.77 -26.76
N ILE A 736 39.22 -40.83 -28.05
CA ILE A 736 40.21 -39.95 -28.68
C ILE A 736 39.52 -38.65 -29.11
N GLY A 737 39.93 -37.53 -28.50
CA GLY A 737 39.48 -36.19 -28.91
C GLY A 737 40.38 -35.57 -29.98
N ALA A 738 41.69 -35.79 -29.90
CA ALA A 738 42.65 -35.29 -30.89
C ALA A 738 43.87 -36.22 -31.01
N GLY A 739 44.48 -36.25 -32.20
CA GLY A 739 45.69 -37.04 -32.50
C GLY A 739 45.41 -38.46 -33.04
N GLN A 740 46.46 -39.23 -33.27
CA GLN A 740 46.41 -40.61 -33.77
C GLN A 740 47.19 -41.58 -32.88
N VAL A 741 46.62 -42.78 -32.68
CA VAL A 741 47.26 -43.91 -31.98
C VAL A 741 47.31 -45.13 -32.88
N GLU A 742 48.30 -45.99 -32.67
CA GLU A 742 48.38 -47.32 -33.29
C GLU A 742 48.18 -48.42 -32.27
N VAL A 743 47.41 -49.44 -32.66
CA VAL A 743 47.11 -50.64 -31.89
C VAL A 743 47.98 -51.78 -32.42
N ILE A 744 48.82 -52.34 -31.56
CA ILE A 744 49.81 -53.37 -31.89
C ILE A 744 49.52 -54.63 -31.06
N HIS A 745 49.43 -55.79 -31.69
CA HIS A 745 49.27 -57.09 -31.03
C HIS A 745 50.28 -58.07 -31.59
N GLU A 746 50.94 -58.84 -30.72
CA GLU A 746 52.00 -59.79 -31.12
C GLU A 746 53.10 -59.15 -32.01
N GLY A 747 53.37 -57.86 -31.81
CA GLY A 747 54.37 -57.09 -32.56
C GLY A 747 53.94 -56.58 -33.93
N ALA A 748 52.71 -56.84 -34.37
CA ALA A 748 52.15 -56.31 -35.62
C ALA A 748 51.12 -55.20 -35.37
N THR A 749 51.19 -54.10 -36.13
CA THR A 749 50.16 -53.05 -36.10
C THR A 749 48.86 -53.58 -36.71
N ILE A 750 47.81 -53.70 -35.91
CA ILE A 750 46.49 -54.15 -36.38
C ILE A 750 45.68 -52.97 -36.94
N ARG A 751 45.76 -51.79 -36.31
CA ARG A 751 44.88 -50.66 -36.62
C ARG A 751 45.48 -49.31 -36.20
N SER A 752 45.14 -48.26 -36.94
CA SER A 752 45.34 -46.86 -36.51
C SER A 752 43.99 -46.22 -36.18
N LEU A 753 43.91 -45.49 -35.06
CA LEU A 753 42.71 -44.84 -34.56
C LEU A 753 42.96 -43.33 -34.44
N GLY A 754 41.98 -42.52 -34.84
CA GLY A 754 42.03 -41.05 -34.79
C GLY A 754 40.88 -40.45 -33.98
N PRO A 755 40.64 -39.13 -34.10
CA PRO A 755 39.58 -38.42 -33.39
C PRO A 755 38.19 -39.04 -33.63
N GLY A 756 37.40 -39.17 -32.57
CA GLY A 756 36.10 -39.87 -32.57
C GLY A 756 36.20 -41.40 -32.41
N GLY A 757 37.40 -41.98 -32.56
CA GLY A 757 37.69 -43.36 -32.22
C GLY A 757 37.91 -43.56 -30.72
N TYR A 758 37.90 -44.82 -30.28
CA TYR A 758 38.09 -45.21 -28.89
C TYR A 758 38.84 -46.53 -28.78
N PHE A 759 39.37 -46.84 -27.59
CA PHE A 759 40.06 -48.09 -27.30
C PHE A 759 40.00 -48.46 -25.80
N GLY A 760 40.28 -49.73 -25.50
CA GLY A 760 40.39 -50.25 -24.14
C GLY A 760 39.11 -50.88 -23.57
N GLU A 761 38.02 -50.87 -24.34
CA GLU A 761 36.71 -51.43 -24.01
C GLU A 761 36.74 -52.96 -23.83
N LEU A 762 37.52 -53.69 -24.62
CA LEU A 762 37.54 -55.16 -24.62
C LEU A 762 37.96 -55.75 -23.26
N ALA A 763 38.97 -55.16 -22.63
CA ALA A 763 39.49 -55.62 -21.34
C ALA A 763 38.50 -55.37 -20.19
N LEU A 764 37.70 -54.30 -20.29
CA LEU A 764 36.65 -53.99 -19.32
C LEU A 764 35.45 -54.93 -19.50
N LEU A 765 34.94 -55.05 -20.73
CA LEU A 765 33.77 -55.87 -21.08
C LEU A 765 33.97 -57.36 -20.81
N ARG A 766 35.16 -57.90 -21.11
CA ARG A 766 35.46 -59.33 -20.95
C ARG A 766 36.12 -59.67 -19.62
N ASN A 767 36.38 -58.66 -18.78
CA ASN A 767 37.15 -58.79 -17.55
C ASN A 767 38.46 -59.59 -17.76
N ALA A 768 39.22 -59.21 -18.80
CA ALA A 768 40.43 -59.89 -19.26
C ALA A 768 41.61 -58.89 -19.34
N PRO A 769 42.87 -59.37 -19.40
CA PRO A 769 44.02 -58.51 -19.67
C PRO A 769 43.89 -57.76 -21.00
N ARG A 770 44.62 -56.66 -21.15
CA ARG A 770 44.70 -55.86 -22.38
C ARG A 770 45.16 -56.73 -23.54
N SER A 771 44.38 -56.78 -24.61
CA SER A 771 44.63 -57.63 -25.77
C SER A 771 45.64 -57.06 -26.76
N ALA A 772 46.05 -55.80 -26.61
CA ALA A 772 46.98 -55.13 -27.51
C ALA A 772 47.65 -53.95 -26.81
N THR A 773 48.83 -53.55 -27.30
CA THR A 773 49.54 -52.33 -26.91
C THR A 773 49.04 -51.17 -27.77
N VAL A 774 48.82 -49.99 -27.17
CA VAL A 774 48.37 -48.78 -27.88
C VAL A 774 49.42 -47.67 -27.71
N ILE A 775 49.96 -47.17 -28.82
CA ILE A 775 51.05 -46.17 -28.84
C ILE A 775 50.61 -44.92 -29.58
N ALA A 776 50.88 -43.74 -29.01
CA ALA A 776 50.65 -42.46 -29.67
C ALA A 776 51.59 -42.28 -30.88
N ARG A 777 51.05 -41.91 -32.05
CA ARG A 777 51.83 -41.55 -33.24
C ARG A 777 52.02 -40.05 -33.39
N THR A 778 51.00 -39.27 -33.04
CA THR A 778 51.07 -37.81 -32.90
C THR A 778 50.90 -37.44 -31.44
N PRO A 779 51.01 -36.15 -31.04
CA PRO A 779 50.44 -35.72 -29.77
C PRO A 779 48.97 -36.10 -29.73
N VAL A 780 48.56 -36.82 -28.68
CA VAL A 780 47.20 -37.34 -28.51
C VAL A 780 46.59 -36.71 -27.26
N ARG A 781 45.32 -36.29 -27.38
CA ARG A 781 44.46 -35.92 -26.25
C ARG A 781 43.27 -36.87 -26.24
N ALA A 782 43.12 -37.62 -25.17
CA ALA A 782 42.05 -38.61 -25.01
C ALA A 782 41.37 -38.46 -23.65
N PHE A 783 40.07 -38.74 -23.59
CA PHE A 783 39.34 -38.79 -22.33
C PHE A 783 39.46 -40.21 -21.75
N ARG A 784 40.04 -40.33 -20.55
CA ARG A 784 40.16 -41.59 -19.82
C ARG A 784 38.98 -41.70 -18.86
N LEU A 785 38.14 -42.73 -19.05
CA LEU A 785 37.05 -43.09 -18.15
C LEU A 785 37.44 -44.32 -17.34
N ASP A 786 37.28 -44.28 -16.03
CA ASP A 786 37.58 -45.44 -15.18
C ASP A 786 36.60 -46.61 -15.41
N ARG A 787 36.91 -47.77 -14.83
CA ARG A 787 36.05 -48.96 -14.93
C ARG A 787 34.63 -48.72 -14.39
N ASN A 788 34.47 -47.99 -13.30
CA ASN A 788 33.15 -47.79 -12.67
C ASN A 788 32.26 -46.93 -13.57
N GLY A 789 32.79 -45.83 -14.10
CA GLY A 789 32.11 -45.00 -15.06
C GLY A 789 31.79 -45.77 -16.35
N PHE A 790 32.71 -46.60 -16.84
CA PHE A 790 32.45 -47.43 -18.02
C PHE A 790 31.32 -48.44 -17.78
N ASP A 791 31.36 -49.17 -16.66
CA ASP A 791 30.37 -50.20 -16.33
C ASP A 791 28.98 -49.62 -16.11
N HIS A 792 28.90 -48.43 -15.52
CA HIS A 792 27.64 -47.74 -15.25
C HIS A 792 27.04 -47.04 -16.48
N LEU A 793 27.89 -46.43 -17.33
CA LEU A 793 27.43 -45.49 -18.36
C LEU A 793 27.50 -46.05 -19.78
N LEU A 794 28.45 -46.93 -20.08
CA LEU A 794 28.73 -47.38 -21.46
C LEU A 794 28.58 -48.88 -21.69
N ALA A 795 28.76 -49.72 -20.67
CA ALA A 795 28.83 -51.16 -20.88
C ALA A 795 27.57 -51.75 -21.52
N ASP A 796 26.38 -51.23 -21.18
CA ASP A 796 25.12 -51.70 -21.75
C ASP A 796 24.94 -51.26 -23.21
N ALA A 797 25.41 -50.06 -23.58
CA ALA A 797 25.42 -49.60 -24.97
C ALA A 797 26.36 -50.44 -25.85
N PHE A 798 27.50 -50.89 -25.31
CA PHE A 798 28.38 -51.84 -25.99
C PHE A 798 27.79 -53.25 -26.08
N ARG A 799 27.14 -53.74 -25.02
CA ARG A 799 26.51 -55.08 -24.98
C ARG A 799 25.30 -55.17 -25.91
N SER A 800 24.51 -54.11 -26.02
CA SER A 800 23.33 -54.02 -26.90
C SER A 800 23.69 -53.77 -28.36
N GLY A 801 24.94 -53.39 -28.67
CA GLY A 801 25.37 -53.05 -30.01
C GLY A 801 24.98 -51.63 -30.45
N ALA A 802 24.38 -50.81 -29.57
CA ALA A 802 24.02 -49.42 -29.89
C ALA A 802 25.25 -48.54 -30.21
N LEU A 803 26.41 -48.87 -29.62
CA LEU A 803 27.70 -48.21 -29.87
C LEU A 803 28.54 -48.92 -30.94
N ARG A 804 28.00 -49.98 -31.55
CA ARG A 804 28.60 -50.60 -32.73
C ARG A 804 28.08 -49.88 -33.96
N ASP A 805 28.84 -48.91 -34.46
CA ASP A 805 29.03 -48.84 -35.91
C ASP A 805 30.24 -48.03 -36.41
N ALA A 806 30.71 -48.47 -37.58
CA ALA A 806 31.74 -47.95 -38.51
C ALA A 806 33.04 -48.76 -38.68
N ILE A 807 33.54 -49.52 -37.68
CA ILE A 807 34.85 -50.20 -37.81
C ILE A 807 34.75 -51.73 -38.03
N ASP A 808 33.62 -52.37 -37.74
CA ASP A 808 33.45 -53.84 -37.88
C ASP A 808 33.05 -54.32 -39.29
N ARG A 809 33.02 -53.45 -40.32
CA ARG A 809 32.78 -53.87 -41.72
C ARG A 809 33.92 -54.66 -42.38
N THR A 810 34.94 -55.07 -41.63
CA THR A 810 36.13 -55.76 -42.16
C THR A 810 36.49 -57.07 -41.47
N TRP A 811 35.63 -57.64 -40.62
CA TRP A 811 35.93 -58.90 -39.93
C TRP A 811 35.03 -60.10 -40.27
N GLU A 812 34.27 -60.02 -41.36
CA GLU A 812 33.74 -61.21 -42.04
C GLU A 812 34.35 -61.34 -43.45
N HIS A 813 35.63 -61.76 -43.51
CA HIS A 813 36.20 -62.68 -44.51
C HIS A 813 37.63 -63.08 -44.14
#